data_AF-A0AAE4B613-F1
#
_entry.id   AF-A0AAE4B613-F1
#
_cell.length_a   1.000
_cell.length_b   1.000
_cell.length_c   1.000
_cell.angle_alpha   90.00
_cell.angle_beta   90.00
_cell.angle_gamma   90.00
#
_symmetry.space_group_name_H-M   'P 1'
#
loop_
_entity.id
_entity.type
_entity.pdbx_description
1 polymer ?
#
loop_
_entity_poly.entity_id
_entity_poly.type
_entity_poly.pdbx_seq_one_letter_code
_entity_poly.pdbx_strand_id
1 'polypeptide(L)'
;MRRKTLLLCTTAALLLGTSIPIYADDGDKVLKRLTGGNIDNQLTVLPEDVFGGHIAEAEHAYTDVLKFFVPTQRASGLQEPVEYYDIDENLVETLEQAKPLVNVFMYGPAVGVEHTAFAHSFMDAFAGVSLDDGETWKTTNLSQSADLTSFTLGGGGEGSGHDDDGGDDDDHHGSTLSVEIDEAVWRDHNKNFGKLKVEGEADRLEQVEIINFDTGEVLFKTLAKKDSEFSAKRNVSVDSAPCRVAAVADGETSAPITVDYGDDSTTQCIGLDIAEYPGGVYNIVHATAGNKAMVAWTSRFCQQGQPTYSMAWDGDDEGLKPELLERRDALSAYLGVDINADLYLTDLFGVAGQQRSINFADEGYPQAGEVPYGCLWTARGVLRAGDDPRTTEVEATHMVWTKPERLTSGRRDPNRVELRAVKDAGFAMTWQEDPDGLRPGQGLGPGEGWSGAVAHSKTDVWYSFLPWEHADLVENPDDPAGEPVAMADHDLLVTGRPQVYVPWAVPMRLTNNDKCQADEYGPGQTPSENKVFSYCNYDVAAAYGLQDFCQDTALVPQGQSGAEGLICVNEDGLPNLANTASTRARTSLQGYDSDGDGVTDSAWVVVATEESKGLGRFAFLPDGTACEAVRADDPAYDPDCSADIGKNQWYFSFDMGDPQTSATSAHENGLVQNLVNQGNLLNQPEVDWRTGEFYPVLNTVDMWDFGAYNYDLYNTEIARRSSLLVQGIGKGLGADTGVGDTGTLVMSSWKQGAMRQGGPADTMFRRILIDAEDYTEGLDDNPYAFTNMECEEVGGSGGWAEFDEPNPYYPDGVCLAPATNLSGVIPDTCLDSATNAADDCPTVDFASSTFGQLVFPQSLGGPILQGYIQGEGNTTKILTWHQCPSDGVQSVGDFTAVTCDTDDRTDEFANLKDQSWYNPLDVSKGHRGYLDGDFAMFLYAWSPNWRLNAKGNDRYDLYVRRSFDGGDTWTTTPASFTASDGELYVGDGTVTCENYRSEVTQVPQADEPTVCYEYGAGIAEQARNVTQHSRMRVTTLDPRYAPSAAAIDPDACVDDTDLTIDTSVMTCLDPSTGVAEVRDPSRYFMVFETGDNSTVQVGEAEPLDLFYSRAESFGDDYVVWAETDSASADATLCYPSDPHEDDGIIGTVVEGSGFCNEFDRANAGGDTHSSEGDLEAKTDGSKLYATWTQWVFGEDGEEIVESDAMARRIWWIDDYISSDNSWTLPGTNQPEQ
;
A
#
# COMPACT_ATOMS: atom_id res chain seq x y z
N MET A 1 50.10 -9.84 -52.75
CA MET A 1 50.86 -9.59 -54.00
C MET A 1 49.86 -9.42 -55.16
N ARG A 2 50.19 -8.67 -56.24
CA ARG A 2 49.32 -8.39 -57.44
C ARG A 2 48.46 -9.61 -57.88
N ARG A 3 47.22 -9.51 -58.40
CA ARG A 3 46.48 -8.47 -59.17
C ARG A 3 44.98 -8.90 -59.19
N LYS A 4 43.95 -8.05 -59.33
CA LYS A 4 43.56 -7.20 -60.48
C LYS A 4 42.50 -6.15 -60.08
N THR A 5 42.27 -5.17 -60.95
CA THR A 5 41.19 -4.17 -60.92
C THR A 5 40.54 -4.11 -62.32
N LEU A 6 39.22 -3.88 -62.45
CA LEU A 6 38.61 -2.73 -63.19
C LEU A 6 37.07 -2.86 -63.36
N LEU A 7 36.39 -1.72 -63.16
CA LEU A 7 35.02 -1.26 -63.52
C LEU A 7 34.08 -2.14 -64.37
N LEU A 8 32.78 -2.02 -64.07
CA LEU A 8 31.73 -1.75 -65.06
C LEU A 8 30.61 -0.84 -64.49
N CYS A 9 29.78 -0.26 -65.34
CA CYS A 9 28.84 0.82 -64.99
C CYS A 9 27.36 0.40 -64.93
N THR A 10 26.58 1.32 -64.35
CA THR A 10 25.14 1.65 -64.48
C THR A 10 24.47 1.37 -65.85
N THR A 11 23.12 1.33 -66.02
CA THR A 11 22.01 1.90 -65.21
C THR A 11 20.66 1.17 -65.41
N ALA A 12 19.79 1.20 -64.38
CA ALA A 12 18.31 1.24 -64.32
C ALA A 12 17.39 0.70 -65.44
N ALA A 13 16.29 0.02 -65.04
CA ALA A 13 14.92 0.58 -65.10
C ALA A 13 13.86 -0.22 -64.30
N LEU A 14 12.87 0.51 -63.77
CA LEU A 14 11.73 0.14 -62.90
C LEU A 14 11.00 -1.20 -63.16
N LEU A 15 10.46 -1.75 -62.06
CA LEU A 15 9.06 -2.18 -61.96
C LEU A 15 8.51 -1.65 -60.63
N LEU A 16 7.28 -1.12 -60.61
CA LEU A 16 6.66 -0.61 -59.38
C LEU A 16 5.95 -1.73 -58.62
N GLY A 17 6.28 -1.86 -57.33
CA GLY A 17 5.38 -2.34 -56.29
C GLY A 17 5.29 -1.23 -55.24
N THR A 18 4.09 -0.91 -54.78
CA THR A 18 3.88 0.10 -53.74
C THR A 18 4.13 -0.53 -52.37
N SER A 19 5.26 -0.21 -51.76
CA SER A 19 5.41 -0.28 -50.31
C SER A 19 4.50 0.79 -49.70
N ILE A 20 3.49 0.35 -48.95
CA ILE A 20 2.72 1.20 -48.06
C ILE A 20 3.55 1.26 -46.75
N PRO A 21 3.88 2.45 -46.22
CA PRO A 21 4.51 2.61 -44.91
C PRO A 21 3.47 2.48 -43.78
N ILE A 22 3.94 2.15 -42.57
CA ILE A 22 3.13 1.85 -41.39
C ILE A 22 3.97 2.23 -40.11
N TYR A 23 3.34 2.71 -39.01
CA TYR A 23 3.82 3.39 -37.72
C TYR A 23 2.74 3.14 -36.60
N ALA A 24 2.79 3.29 -35.25
CA ALA A 24 1.83 2.63 -34.27
C ALA A 24 0.38 3.14 -33.86
N ASP A 25 -0.37 2.34 -33.06
CA ASP A 25 -1.82 2.42 -32.66
C ASP A 25 -2.18 1.68 -31.32
N ASP A 26 -3.35 1.95 -30.68
CA ASP A 26 -3.96 1.35 -29.45
C ASP A 26 -4.93 0.17 -29.68
N GLY A 27 -5.40 -0.06 -30.91
CA GLY A 27 -6.14 -1.27 -31.32
C GLY A 27 -7.57 -1.42 -30.76
N ASP A 28 -8.11 -2.65 -30.83
CA ASP A 28 -9.48 -2.94 -30.36
C ASP A 28 -9.61 -2.92 -28.82
N LYS A 29 -10.66 -2.24 -28.33
CA LYS A 29 -10.81 -1.81 -26.93
C LYS A 29 -11.49 -2.86 -26.07
N VAL A 30 -10.68 -3.68 -25.43
CA VAL A 30 -11.06 -4.76 -24.51
C VAL A 30 -11.46 -4.22 -23.13
N LEU A 31 -12.42 -3.31 -23.06
CA LEU A 31 -12.98 -2.84 -21.78
C LEU A 31 -14.04 -3.82 -21.28
N LYS A 32 -13.84 -4.41 -20.09
CA LYS A 32 -14.72 -5.44 -19.50
C LYS A 32 -15.11 -5.07 -18.07
N ARG A 33 -16.38 -5.34 -17.74
CA ARG A 33 -16.95 -5.32 -16.38
C ARG A 33 -16.76 -6.72 -15.77
N LEU A 34 -16.07 -6.83 -14.64
CA LEU A 34 -15.82 -8.12 -13.94
C LEU A 34 -16.98 -8.49 -12.99
N THR A 35 -17.79 -7.49 -12.64
CA THR A 35 -18.95 -7.47 -11.75
C THR A 35 -20.27 -7.52 -12.53
N GLY A 36 -21.41 -7.57 -11.83
CA GLY A 36 -22.73 -7.49 -12.45
C GLY A 36 -23.29 -8.81 -13.04
N GLY A 37 -24.59 -8.82 -13.27
CA GLY A 37 -25.31 -9.75 -14.14
C GLY A 37 -25.34 -11.20 -13.64
N ASN A 38 -24.35 -12.00 -14.02
CA ASN A 38 -24.21 -13.36 -13.47
C ASN A 38 -23.50 -13.36 -12.11
N ILE A 39 -22.68 -12.34 -11.81
CA ILE A 39 -21.88 -12.26 -10.58
C ILE A 39 -22.74 -11.85 -9.39
N ASP A 40 -23.81 -11.08 -9.61
CA ASP A 40 -24.82 -10.74 -8.59
C ASP A 40 -25.50 -12.00 -8.02
N ASN A 41 -25.54 -13.10 -8.80
CA ASN A 41 -26.06 -14.40 -8.35
C ASN A 41 -25.02 -15.21 -7.53
N GLN A 42 -23.81 -14.67 -7.33
CA GLN A 42 -22.76 -15.22 -6.47
C GLN A 42 -22.57 -14.42 -5.16
N LEU A 43 -23.15 -13.22 -5.03
CA LEU A 43 -23.20 -12.48 -3.77
C LEU A 43 -24.02 -13.29 -2.74
N THR A 44 -23.59 -13.29 -1.46
CA THR A 44 -24.44 -13.87 -0.39
C THR A 44 -25.36 -12.85 0.28
N VAL A 45 -25.09 -11.54 0.12
CA VAL A 45 -25.95 -10.43 0.54
C VAL A 45 -26.25 -9.54 -0.68
N LEU A 46 -27.52 -9.22 -0.92
CA LEU A 46 -27.94 -8.30 -1.99
C LEU A 46 -28.24 -6.90 -1.45
N PRO A 47 -28.17 -5.84 -2.27
CA PRO A 47 -28.47 -4.48 -1.81
C PRO A 47 -29.88 -4.33 -1.23
N GLU A 48 -30.88 -5.04 -1.76
CA GLU A 48 -32.24 -5.04 -1.21
C GLU A 48 -32.39 -5.67 0.19
N ASP A 49 -31.38 -6.40 0.68
CA ASP A 49 -31.35 -6.97 2.04
C ASP A 49 -30.75 -6.01 3.08
N VAL A 50 -30.13 -4.90 2.64
CA VAL A 50 -29.36 -3.96 3.48
C VAL A 50 -29.98 -2.56 3.44
N PHE A 51 -30.42 -2.01 4.57
CA PHE A 51 -30.83 -0.59 4.60
C PHE A 51 -29.62 0.34 4.53
N GLY A 52 -29.73 1.37 3.67
CA GLY A 52 -28.60 2.19 3.24
C GLY A 52 -27.88 1.61 2.02
N GLY A 53 -28.01 0.31 1.76
CA GLY A 53 -27.59 -0.30 0.51
C GLY A 53 -28.51 0.12 -0.63
N HIS A 54 -27.95 0.73 -1.66
CA HIS A 54 -28.68 1.18 -2.86
C HIS A 54 -28.18 0.48 -4.13
N ILE A 55 -26.91 0.11 -4.14
CA ILE A 55 -26.24 -0.71 -5.17
C ILE A 55 -25.33 -1.76 -4.50
N ALA A 56 -24.75 -2.64 -5.32
CA ALA A 56 -23.56 -3.39 -4.92
C ALA A 56 -22.34 -2.60 -5.41
N GLU A 57 -21.32 -2.48 -4.57
CA GLU A 57 -20.12 -1.70 -4.81
C GLU A 57 -18.91 -2.62 -4.98
N ALA A 58 -17.94 -2.18 -5.76
CA ALA A 58 -16.64 -2.83 -5.92
C ALA A 58 -15.53 -1.97 -5.33
N GLU A 59 -14.50 -2.63 -4.81
CA GLU A 59 -13.27 -2.01 -4.27
C GLU A 59 -12.06 -2.93 -4.51
N HIS A 60 -10.84 -2.39 -4.43
CA HIS A 60 -9.60 -3.18 -4.39
C HIS A 60 -9.41 -4.13 -5.57
N ALA A 61 -9.55 -3.61 -6.80
CA ALA A 61 -9.46 -4.37 -8.05
C ALA A 61 -8.00 -4.51 -8.55
N TYR A 62 -7.35 -5.62 -8.20
CA TYR A 62 -5.95 -5.93 -8.53
C TYR A 62 -5.80 -6.98 -9.65
N THR A 63 -4.65 -7.02 -10.33
CA THR A 63 -4.33 -7.95 -11.44
C THR A 63 -2.90 -8.54 -11.32
N ASP A 64 -2.69 -9.75 -11.85
CA ASP A 64 -1.37 -10.41 -11.95
C ASP A 64 -1.36 -11.35 -13.20
N VAL A 65 -0.19 -11.56 -13.81
CA VAL A 65 0.00 -12.26 -15.09
C VAL A 65 0.92 -13.46 -14.91
N LEU A 66 0.40 -14.68 -15.14
CA LEU A 66 1.22 -15.89 -15.05
C LEU A 66 2.25 -15.94 -16.19
N LYS A 67 3.50 -16.27 -15.83
CA LYS A 67 4.69 -16.08 -16.68
C LYS A 67 4.95 -17.26 -17.64
N PHE A 68 3.88 -17.80 -18.22
CA PHE A 68 3.88 -18.87 -19.22
C PHE A 68 2.59 -18.83 -20.07
N PHE A 69 2.57 -19.52 -21.21
CA PHE A 69 1.44 -19.57 -22.13
C PHE A 69 0.55 -20.79 -21.93
N VAL A 70 -0.75 -20.64 -22.24
CA VAL A 70 -1.76 -21.70 -22.34
C VAL A 70 -2.58 -21.55 -23.62
N PRO A 71 -3.27 -22.61 -24.12
CA PRO A 71 -4.19 -22.50 -25.25
C PRO A 71 -5.32 -21.52 -24.95
N THR A 72 -5.65 -20.65 -25.92
CA THR A 72 -6.74 -19.67 -25.75
C THR A 72 -8.07 -20.36 -25.52
N GLN A 73 -8.74 -20.02 -24.43
CA GLN A 73 -10.07 -20.50 -24.13
C GLN A 73 -10.92 -19.46 -23.42
N ARG A 74 -12.17 -19.31 -23.87
CA ARG A 74 -13.17 -18.48 -23.21
C ARG A 74 -13.45 -18.99 -21.80
N ALA A 75 -13.93 -18.12 -20.91
CA ALA A 75 -14.42 -18.45 -19.57
C ALA A 75 -15.53 -19.51 -19.53
N SER A 76 -16.17 -19.82 -20.66
CA SER A 76 -17.10 -20.95 -20.82
C SER A 76 -16.42 -22.32 -21.03
N GLY A 77 -15.09 -22.35 -21.10
CA GLY A 77 -14.28 -23.52 -21.46
C GLY A 77 -14.16 -23.81 -22.95
N LEU A 78 -14.60 -22.89 -23.81
CA LEU A 78 -14.51 -23.06 -25.27
C LEU A 78 -13.12 -22.64 -25.76
N GLN A 79 -12.33 -23.63 -26.20
CA GLN A 79 -11.04 -23.42 -26.88
C GLN A 79 -11.27 -22.86 -28.29
N GLU A 80 -10.82 -21.63 -28.54
CA GLU A 80 -10.76 -21.00 -29.87
C GLU A 80 -9.70 -19.89 -29.90
N PRO A 81 -9.11 -19.55 -31.06
CA PRO A 81 -8.12 -18.48 -31.17
C PRO A 81 -8.71 -17.10 -30.85
N VAL A 82 -7.90 -16.21 -30.28
CA VAL A 82 -8.23 -14.78 -30.14
C VAL A 82 -7.80 -14.06 -31.42
N GLU A 83 -8.74 -13.35 -32.06
CA GLU A 83 -8.49 -12.47 -33.20
C GLU A 83 -8.22 -11.04 -32.70
N TYR A 84 -7.12 -10.43 -33.15
CA TYR A 84 -6.71 -9.09 -32.74
C TYR A 84 -6.90 -8.09 -33.88
N TYR A 85 -7.60 -7.00 -33.60
CA TYR A 85 -7.94 -5.97 -34.58
C TYR A 85 -7.26 -4.64 -34.24
N ASP A 86 -6.90 -3.87 -35.27
CA ASP A 86 -6.49 -2.47 -35.14
C ASP A 86 -7.72 -1.54 -34.97
N ILE A 87 -7.48 -0.26 -34.64
CA ILE A 87 -8.55 0.75 -34.47
C ILE A 87 -9.34 1.02 -35.78
N ASP A 88 -8.83 0.57 -36.93
CA ASP A 88 -9.46 0.66 -38.26
C ASP A 88 -10.35 -0.57 -38.59
N GLU A 89 -10.60 -1.45 -37.62
CA GLU A 89 -11.33 -2.72 -37.73
C GLU A 89 -10.65 -3.77 -38.66
N ASN A 90 -9.35 -3.69 -38.94
CA ASN A 90 -8.63 -4.74 -39.68
C ASN A 90 -8.01 -5.77 -38.74
N LEU A 91 -8.07 -7.04 -39.14
CA LEU A 91 -7.41 -8.14 -38.43
C LEU A 91 -5.87 -8.04 -38.61
N VAL A 92 -5.16 -7.81 -37.51
CA VAL A 92 -3.70 -7.72 -37.46
C VAL A 92 -3.10 -9.10 -37.20
N GLU A 93 -3.51 -9.77 -36.13
CA GLU A 93 -3.02 -11.11 -35.78
C GLU A 93 -4.11 -12.04 -35.23
N THR A 94 -3.74 -13.30 -34.98
CA THR A 94 -4.64 -14.31 -34.41
C THR A 94 -3.81 -15.29 -33.60
N LEU A 95 -4.01 -15.32 -32.28
CA LEU A 95 -3.22 -16.13 -31.37
C LEU A 95 -4.01 -17.37 -30.92
N GLU A 96 -3.38 -18.53 -30.97
CA GLU A 96 -3.92 -19.79 -30.43
C GLU A 96 -3.50 -20.03 -28.96
N GLN A 97 -2.72 -19.10 -28.37
CA GLN A 97 -2.28 -19.11 -26.97
C GLN A 97 -2.29 -17.70 -26.35
N ALA A 98 -2.43 -17.64 -25.03
CA ALA A 98 -2.40 -16.41 -24.23
C ALA A 98 -1.69 -16.66 -22.89
N LYS A 99 -1.27 -15.59 -22.20
CA LYS A 99 -0.87 -15.66 -20.79
C LYS A 99 -2.13 -15.66 -19.90
N PRO A 100 -2.20 -16.52 -18.87
CA PRO A 100 -3.28 -16.45 -17.88
C PRO A 100 -3.24 -15.13 -17.09
N LEU A 101 -4.40 -14.48 -16.97
CA LEU A 101 -4.59 -13.31 -16.10
C LEU A 101 -5.36 -13.72 -14.85
N VAL A 102 -4.92 -13.27 -13.67
CA VAL A 102 -5.58 -13.49 -12.38
C VAL A 102 -5.88 -12.14 -11.73
N ASN A 103 -7.17 -11.82 -11.61
CA ASN A 103 -7.64 -10.60 -10.95
C ASN A 103 -8.31 -10.95 -9.62
N VAL A 104 -8.24 -10.04 -8.65
CA VAL A 104 -9.01 -10.11 -7.40
C VAL A 104 -9.70 -8.77 -7.12
N PHE A 105 -10.85 -8.82 -6.45
CA PHE A 105 -11.61 -7.63 -6.05
C PHE A 105 -12.58 -7.94 -4.92
N MET A 106 -13.02 -6.92 -4.19
CA MET A 106 -14.17 -7.01 -3.29
C MET A 106 -15.44 -6.61 -4.06
N TYR A 107 -16.57 -7.26 -3.78
CA TYR A 107 -17.87 -6.87 -4.35
C TYR A 107 -19.05 -7.18 -3.42
N GLY A 108 -19.98 -6.25 -3.30
CA GLY A 108 -21.23 -6.39 -2.54
C GLY A 108 -21.72 -5.04 -1.98
N PRO A 109 -22.87 -4.99 -1.30
CA PRO A 109 -23.35 -3.75 -0.71
C PRO A 109 -22.44 -3.28 0.45
N ALA A 110 -22.34 -1.96 0.60
CA ALA A 110 -21.73 -1.30 1.76
C ALA A 110 -22.72 -0.28 2.35
N VAL A 111 -22.47 0.14 3.60
CA VAL A 111 -23.20 1.26 4.23
C VAL A 111 -22.19 2.20 4.87
N GLY A 112 -21.92 3.32 4.20
CA GLY A 112 -21.07 4.39 4.72
C GLY A 112 -21.64 5.01 6.00
N VAL A 113 -20.74 5.42 6.90
CA VAL A 113 -21.08 6.06 8.17
C VAL A 113 -20.79 7.56 8.09
N GLU A 114 -21.83 8.37 8.32
CA GLU A 114 -21.83 9.81 8.06
C GLU A 114 -20.66 10.56 8.73
N HIS A 115 -20.04 11.46 7.97
CA HIS A 115 -18.83 12.21 8.33
C HIS A 115 -17.59 11.34 8.66
N THR A 116 -17.54 10.10 8.18
CA THR A 116 -16.37 9.23 8.31
C THR A 116 -16.06 8.49 7.00
N ALA A 117 -14.78 8.19 6.77
CA ALA A 117 -14.36 7.21 5.77
C ALA A 117 -14.43 5.78 6.34
N PHE A 118 -15.55 5.42 6.97
CA PHE A 118 -15.87 4.07 7.42
C PHE A 118 -17.15 3.60 6.73
N ALA A 119 -17.19 2.32 6.37
CA ALA A 119 -18.41 1.67 5.93
C ALA A 119 -18.57 0.32 6.64
N HIS A 120 -19.82 -0.01 7.01
CA HIS A 120 -20.18 -1.39 7.31
C HIS A 120 -20.23 -2.16 5.97
N SER A 121 -19.16 -2.89 5.68
CA SER A 121 -19.07 -3.74 4.49
C SER A 121 -19.95 -4.98 4.63
N PHE A 122 -20.67 -5.31 3.55
CA PHE A 122 -21.30 -6.60 3.30
C PHE A 122 -20.76 -7.20 1.98
N MET A 123 -19.49 -6.90 1.66
CA MET A 123 -18.81 -7.41 0.47
C MET A 123 -18.23 -8.82 0.69
N ASP A 124 -18.15 -9.58 -0.40
CA ASP A 124 -17.36 -10.80 -0.51
C ASP A 124 -16.06 -10.56 -1.30
N ALA A 125 -15.05 -11.40 -1.08
CA ALA A 125 -13.82 -11.48 -1.85
C ALA A 125 -14.02 -12.33 -3.11
N PHE A 126 -13.66 -11.82 -4.28
CA PHE A 126 -13.76 -12.50 -5.56
C PHE A 126 -12.40 -12.67 -6.24
N ALA A 127 -12.26 -13.72 -7.04
CA ALA A 127 -11.17 -13.89 -7.99
C ALA A 127 -11.70 -14.18 -9.40
N GLY A 128 -11.22 -13.43 -10.39
CA GLY A 128 -11.47 -13.61 -11.82
C GLY A 128 -10.25 -14.19 -12.52
N VAL A 129 -10.47 -15.13 -13.45
CA VAL A 129 -9.39 -15.67 -14.29
C VAL A 129 -9.77 -15.54 -15.76
N SER A 130 -8.88 -14.97 -16.58
CA SER A 130 -8.97 -15.02 -18.05
C SER A 130 -7.87 -15.92 -18.61
N LEU A 131 -8.22 -16.66 -19.66
CA LEU A 131 -7.36 -17.56 -20.42
C LEU A 131 -7.47 -17.27 -21.93
N ASP A 132 -7.91 -16.05 -22.25
CA ASP A 132 -8.15 -15.49 -23.59
C ASP A 132 -7.71 -14.01 -23.63
N ASP A 133 -6.56 -13.70 -22.99
CA ASP A 133 -5.90 -12.38 -23.00
C ASP A 133 -6.81 -11.21 -22.57
N GLY A 134 -7.71 -11.47 -21.61
CA GLY A 134 -8.67 -10.50 -21.06
C GLY A 134 -10.03 -10.44 -21.76
N GLU A 135 -10.26 -11.24 -22.82
CA GLU A 135 -11.52 -11.17 -23.57
C GLU A 135 -12.75 -11.62 -22.76
N THR A 136 -12.62 -12.67 -21.93
CA THR A 136 -13.67 -13.16 -21.03
C THR A 136 -13.12 -13.67 -19.69
N TRP A 137 -13.95 -13.64 -18.63
CA TRP A 137 -13.51 -13.86 -17.25
C TRP A 137 -14.34 -14.93 -16.51
N LYS A 138 -13.67 -15.87 -15.84
CA LYS A 138 -14.26 -16.97 -15.05
C LYS A 138 -14.22 -16.63 -13.55
N THR A 139 -15.13 -15.76 -13.12
CA THR A 139 -15.16 -15.17 -11.77
C THR A 139 -15.76 -16.09 -10.70
N THR A 140 -15.13 -16.14 -9.52
CA THR A 140 -15.45 -17.02 -8.39
C THR A 140 -15.50 -16.24 -7.07
N ASN A 141 -16.62 -16.26 -6.34
CA ASN A 141 -16.70 -15.78 -4.95
C ASN A 141 -15.84 -16.69 -4.03
N LEU A 142 -14.74 -16.19 -3.48
CA LEU A 142 -13.82 -16.93 -2.62
C LEU A 142 -14.34 -17.07 -1.19
N SER A 143 -14.75 -15.97 -0.55
CA SER A 143 -15.07 -15.91 0.88
C SER A 143 -16.40 -16.56 1.25
N GLN A 144 -17.48 -16.23 0.55
CA GLN A 144 -18.85 -16.64 0.85
C GLN A 144 -19.20 -16.41 2.34
N SER A 145 -18.93 -15.20 2.83
CA SER A 145 -18.99 -14.86 4.26
C SER A 145 -19.78 -13.61 4.62
N ALA A 146 -20.21 -12.78 3.66
CA ALA A 146 -20.89 -11.52 3.95
C ALA A 146 -22.20 -11.68 4.77
N ASP A 147 -22.92 -12.78 4.55
CA ASP A 147 -24.16 -13.17 5.26
C ASP A 147 -23.92 -13.94 6.57
N LEU A 148 -22.66 -14.31 6.86
CA LEU A 148 -22.29 -15.04 8.06
C LEU A 148 -21.95 -14.08 9.21
N THR A 149 -22.11 -14.55 10.44
CA THR A 149 -21.69 -13.81 11.64
C THR A 149 -20.74 -14.63 12.50
N SER A 150 -19.85 -13.96 13.23
CA SER A 150 -19.02 -14.57 14.28
C SER A 150 -19.09 -13.87 15.63
N PHE A 151 -19.73 -12.70 15.72
CA PHE A 151 -19.72 -11.81 16.88
C PHE A 151 -21.11 -11.22 17.14
N THR A 152 -21.45 -11.05 18.42
CA THR A 152 -22.77 -10.53 18.83
C THR A 152 -22.64 -9.21 19.59
N LEU A 153 -23.07 -8.09 19.00
CA LEU A 153 -22.99 -6.75 19.61
C LEU A 153 -23.77 -6.69 20.92
N GLY A 154 -23.21 -6.06 21.95
CA GLY A 154 -23.77 -6.04 23.31
C GLY A 154 -23.96 -7.41 23.98
N GLY A 155 -23.49 -8.51 23.36
CA GLY A 155 -23.59 -9.89 23.82
C GLY A 155 -22.62 -10.21 24.97
N GLY A 156 -22.73 -9.47 26.08
CA GLY A 156 -21.71 -9.38 27.13
C GLY A 156 -21.17 -10.72 27.66
N GLY A 157 -19.94 -11.03 27.28
CA GLY A 157 -19.04 -11.85 28.11
C GLY A 157 -18.56 -11.03 29.31
N GLU A 158 -18.43 -11.65 30.48
CA GLU A 158 -17.95 -10.98 31.69
C GLU A 158 -16.45 -10.66 31.60
N GLY A 159 -16.11 -9.54 30.96
CA GLY A 159 -14.77 -8.95 31.01
C GLY A 159 -14.35 -8.70 32.46
N SER A 160 -13.16 -9.19 32.84
CA SER A 160 -12.69 -9.14 34.22
C SER A 160 -12.50 -7.70 34.69
N GLY A 161 -13.28 -7.29 35.70
CA GLY A 161 -13.21 -5.94 36.24
C GLY A 161 -11.83 -5.58 36.79
N HIS A 162 -11.38 -4.36 36.49
CA HIS A 162 -10.34 -3.67 37.24
C HIS A 162 -11.01 -2.89 38.39
N ASP A 163 -10.42 -2.93 39.58
CA ASP A 163 -10.94 -2.22 40.75
C ASP A 163 -10.48 -0.74 40.72
N ASP A 164 -11.34 0.18 40.25
CA ASP A 164 -11.12 1.63 40.38
C ASP A 164 -11.92 2.24 41.54
N ASP A 165 -11.22 2.88 42.48
CA ASP A 165 -11.77 3.63 43.61
C ASP A 165 -12.34 4.98 43.13
N GLY A 166 -13.66 5.18 43.28
CA GLY A 166 -14.38 6.29 42.62
C GLY A 166 -14.40 7.66 43.29
N GLY A 167 -14.86 8.65 42.52
CA GLY A 167 -15.08 10.07 42.87
C GLY A 167 -14.47 11.00 41.81
N ASP A 168 -15.14 12.03 41.29
CA ASP A 168 -16.49 12.57 41.54
C ASP A 168 -17.15 12.97 40.19
N ASP A 169 -18.48 13.14 40.17
CA ASP A 169 -19.23 13.64 38.99
C ASP A 169 -18.91 15.13 38.71
N ASP A 170 -18.74 15.53 37.44
CA ASP A 170 -18.88 16.93 36.99
C ASP A 170 -19.27 17.00 35.49
N ASP A 171 -20.54 17.30 35.19
CA ASP A 171 -21.11 17.26 33.84
C ASP A 171 -20.56 18.39 32.92
N HIS A 172 -20.00 18.06 31.75
CA HIS A 172 -19.63 19.03 30.69
C HIS A 172 -20.16 18.62 29.30
N HIS A 173 -21.49 18.73 29.10
CA HIS A 173 -22.11 18.62 27.78
C HIS A 173 -21.64 19.75 26.83
N GLY A 174 -20.76 19.44 25.88
CA GLY A 174 -20.65 20.18 24.63
C GLY A 174 -21.87 19.88 23.76
N SER A 175 -22.79 20.84 23.60
CA SER A 175 -24.10 20.59 22.98
C SER A 175 -24.31 21.35 21.67
N THR A 176 -24.44 20.58 20.59
CA THR A 176 -25.12 20.92 19.33
C THR A 176 -26.03 19.75 18.98
N LEU A 177 -27.15 19.66 19.71
CA LEU A 177 -28.15 18.59 19.56
C LEU A 177 -29.05 18.84 18.35
N SER A 178 -29.33 17.76 17.61
CA SER A 178 -30.45 17.66 16.66
C SER A 178 -31.45 16.58 17.12
N VAL A 179 -31.04 15.30 17.15
CA VAL A 179 -31.89 14.18 17.61
C VAL A 179 -31.14 12.92 18.10
N GLU A 180 -31.60 12.32 19.20
CA GLU A 180 -31.02 11.14 19.87
C GLU A 180 -32.11 10.19 20.43
N ILE A 181 -31.77 8.93 20.73
CA ILE A 181 -32.67 7.94 21.36
C ILE A 181 -31.98 7.29 22.59
N ASP A 182 -32.62 7.36 23.76
CA ASP A 182 -32.15 6.73 25.01
C ASP A 182 -32.53 5.25 25.13
N GLU A 183 -33.75 4.89 24.70
CA GLU A 183 -34.33 3.57 24.98
C GLU A 183 -35.39 3.19 23.93
N ALA A 184 -35.30 1.99 23.37
CA ALA A 184 -36.33 1.38 22.53
C ALA A 184 -36.76 0.00 23.06
N VAL A 185 -38.06 -0.21 23.27
CA VAL A 185 -38.61 -1.45 23.86
C VAL A 185 -39.90 -1.90 23.15
N TRP A 186 -39.83 -3.05 22.48
CA TRP A 186 -40.97 -3.80 21.94
C TRP A 186 -41.65 -4.63 23.02
N ARG A 187 -42.96 -4.90 22.85
CA ARG A 187 -43.69 -5.97 23.56
C ARG A 187 -44.81 -6.52 22.69
N ASP A 188 -44.91 -7.84 22.60
CA ASP A 188 -46.01 -8.51 21.90
C ASP A 188 -47.39 -8.04 22.39
N HIS A 189 -48.28 -7.69 21.47
CA HIS A 189 -49.63 -7.25 21.80
C HIS A 189 -50.70 -8.18 21.22
N ASN A 190 -50.53 -8.64 19.98
CA ASN A 190 -51.30 -9.71 19.33
C ASN A 190 -50.59 -10.17 18.04
N LYS A 191 -51.03 -11.29 17.46
CA LYS A 191 -50.50 -11.95 16.25
C LYS A 191 -50.55 -11.18 14.90
N ASN A 192 -50.54 -9.85 14.97
CA ASN A 192 -50.57 -8.89 13.87
C ASN A 192 -49.91 -7.54 14.27
N PHE A 193 -49.75 -7.25 15.57
CA PHE A 193 -49.16 -5.99 16.05
C PHE A 193 -48.47 -6.18 17.40
N GLY A 194 -47.28 -5.61 17.57
CA GLY A 194 -46.64 -5.40 18.87
C GLY A 194 -46.78 -3.96 19.37
N LYS A 195 -45.99 -3.61 20.39
CA LYS A 195 -46.01 -2.31 21.07
C LYS A 195 -44.63 -1.75 21.36
N LEU A 196 -44.06 -1.10 20.36
CA LEU A 196 -42.84 -0.32 20.45
C LEU A 196 -43.02 0.94 21.32
N LYS A 197 -42.13 1.11 22.31
CA LYS A 197 -41.81 2.35 23.06
C LYS A 197 -40.48 2.86 22.54
N VAL A 198 -40.36 4.18 22.37
CA VAL A 198 -39.09 4.88 22.11
C VAL A 198 -39.08 6.17 22.94
N GLU A 199 -37.98 6.46 23.63
CA GLU A 199 -37.71 7.69 24.39
C GLU A 199 -36.31 8.23 24.00
N GLY A 200 -36.12 9.55 24.01
CA GLY A 200 -34.93 10.24 23.48
C GLY A 200 -35.06 11.76 23.56
N GLU A 201 -34.09 12.52 23.04
CA GLU A 201 -34.12 13.99 22.96
C GLU A 201 -34.10 14.52 21.51
N ALA A 202 -34.73 15.67 21.26
CA ALA A 202 -34.65 16.40 19.99
C ALA A 202 -34.97 17.90 20.19
N ASP A 203 -34.77 18.77 19.18
CA ASP A 203 -34.95 20.21 19.39
C ASP A 203 -36.40 20.62 19.72
N ARG A 204 -36.51 21.75 20.42
CA ARG A 204 -37.58 21.96 21.39
C ARG A 204 -38.91 22.40 20.74
N LEU A 205 -39.80 21.41 20.60
CA LEU A 205 -41.10 21.37 19.91
C LEU A 205 -41.06 20.85 18.47
N GLU A 206 -39.98 20.16 18.10
CA GLU A 206 -39.80 19.51 16.81
C GLU A 206 -40.70 18.27 16.60
N GLN A 207 -40.95 17.92 15.33
CA GLN A 207 -41.58 16.67 14.92
C GLN A 207 -40.51 15.62 14.62
N VAL A 208 -40.47 14.59 15.46
CA VAL A 208 -39.53 13.47 15.33
C VAL A 208 -40.22 12.28 14.66
N GLU A 209 -39.56 11.67 13.68
CA GLU A 209 -40.08 10.52 12.94
C GLU A 209 -39.30 9.26 13.33
N ILE A 210 -39.97 8.30 13.97
CA ILE A 210 -39.36 7.02 14.34
C ILE A 210 -39.48 6.08 13.14
N ILE A 211 -38.33 5.71 12.59
CA ILE A 211 -38.18 4.76 11.50
C ILE A 211 -37.76 3.39 12.03
N ASN A 212 -38.07 2.33 11.29
CA ASN A 212 -37.27 1.11 11.37
C ASN A 212 -35.94 1.43 10.69
N PHE A 213 -34.85 1.47 11.45
CA PHE A 213 -33.55 1.82 10.87
C PHE A 213 -33.08 0.75 9.87
N ASP A 214 -33.60 -0.47 9.94
CA ASP A 214 -33.14 -1.57 9.10
C ASP A 214 -34.00 -1.79 7.84
N THR A 215 -34.97 -0.91 7.56
CA THR A 215 -35.80 -0.95 6.32
C THR A 215 -36.30 0.42 5.85
N GLY A 216 -36.05 1.51 6.60
CA GLY A 216 -36.58 2.85 6.32
C GLY A 216 -38.09 3.02 6.54
N GLU A 217 -38.84 1.99 6.96
CA GLU A 217 -40.29 2.15 7.18
C GLU A 217 -40.56 3.13 8.33
N VAL A 218 -41.24 4.24 8.04
CA VAL A 218 -41.65 5.23 9.04
C VAL A 218 -42.76 4.67 9.93
N LEU A 219 -42.38 4.04 11.04
CA LEU A 219 -43.26 3.33 11.96
C LEU A 219 -44.28 4.25 12.62
N PHE A 220 -43.84 5.42 13.09
CA PHE A 220 -44.72 6.47 13.60
C PHE A 220 -44.00 7.80 13.82
N LYS A 221 -44.80 8.87 13.91
CA LYS A 221 -44.32 10.23 14.21
C LYS A 221 -44.69 10.65 15.64
N THR A 222 -43.81 11.42 16.28
CA THR A 222 -43.98 11.99 17.62
C THR A 222 -43.61 13.48 17.62
N LEU A 223 -43.54 14.11 18.79
CA LEU A 223 -43.15 15.51 18.96
C LEU A 223 -42.29 15.64 20.21
N ALA A 224 -41.17 16.36 20.12
CA ALA A 224 -40.37 16.80 21.26
C ALA A 224 -41.20 17.69 22.19
N LYS A 225 -40.90 17.64 23.50
CA LYS A 225 -41.62 18.42 24.51
C LYS A 225 -41.05 19.85 24.61
N LYS A 226 -41.09 20.47 25.80
CA LYS A 226 -40.52 21.82 26.05
C LYS A 226 -39.18 21.80 26.77
N ASP A 227 -38.76 20.58 27.06
CA ASP A 227 -37.69 20.05 27.86
C ASP A 227 -36.81 19.15 26.96
N SER A 228 -36.91 19.32 25.63
CA SER A 228 -36.28 18.54 24.53
C SER A 228 -36.60 17.03 24.46
N GLU A 229 -36.76 16.35 25.59
CA GLU A 229 -37.23 14.96 25.67
C GLU A 229 -38.47 14.67 24.77
N PHE A 230 -38.48 13.57 24.01
CA PHE A 230 -39.68 12.91 23.49
C PHE A 230 -39.91 11.53 24.15
N SER A 231 -41.16 11.07 24.12
CA SER A 231 -41.53 9.73 24.59
C SER A 231 -42.77 9.27 23.84
N ALA A 232 -42.69 8.11 23.19
CA ALA A 232 -43.71 7.61 22.30
C ALA A 232 -43.91 6.10 22.45
N LYS A 233 -45.14 5.67 22.72
CA LYS A 233 -45.55 4.27 22.60
C LYS A 233 -46.68 4.12 21.58
N ARG A 234 -46.54 3.19 20.64
CA ARG A 234 -47.49 2.93 19.54
C ARG A 234 -47.72 1.44 19.35
N ASN A 235 -48.71 1.09 18.52
CA ASN A 235 -48.83 -0.26 17.97
C ASN A 235 -48.17 -0.24 16.59
N VAL A 236 -47.24 -1.15 16.34
CA VAL A 236 -46.54 -1.35 15.06
C VAL A 236 -46.90 -2.74 14.53
N SER A 237 -46.89 -2.95 13.21
CA SER A 237 -47.20 -4.26 12.62
C SER A 237 -46.18 -5.30 13.06
N VAL A 238 -46.60 -6.55 13.28
CA VAL A 238 -45.62 -7.66 13.39
C VAL A 238 -44.87 -7.84 12.07
N ASP A 239 -45.55 -7.56 10.95
CA ASP A 239 -44.97 -7.57 9.60
C ASP A 239 -44.10 -6.31 9.31
N SER A 240 -43.81 -5.49 10.34
CA SER A 240 -42.98 -4.26 10.32
C SER A 240 -42.22 -4.06 11.64
N ALA A 241 -41.81 -5.13 12.31
CA ALA A 241 -41.21 -5.07 13.65
C ALA A 241 -39.70 -4.75 13.55
N PRO A 242 -39.21 -3.55 13.96
CA PRO A 242 -37.80 -3.16 13.76
C PRO A 242 -36.80 -3.95 14.60
N CYS A 243 -35.59 -4.21 14.11
CA CYS A 243 -34.50 -4.71 14.96
C CYS A 243 -33.84 -3.53 15.70
N ARG A 244 -33.58 -2.44 14.98
CA ARG A 244 -33.14 -1.13 15.46
C ARG A 244 -34.10 -0.02 15.04
N VAL A 245 -34.12 1.05 15.82
CA VAL A 245 -34.83 2.29 15.48
C VAL A 245 -33.90 3.48 15.47
N ALA A 246 -34.16 4.41 14.56
CA ALA A 246 -33.60 5.75 14.57
C ALA A 246 -34.73 6.78 14.55
N ALA A 247 -34.37 8.02 14.87
CA ALA A 247 -35.25 9.16 15.00
C ALA A 247 -34.78 10.26 14.04
N VAL A 248 -35.66 10.69 13.12
CA VAL A 248 -35.34 11.71 12.11
C VAL A 248 -35.96 13.05 12.50
N ALA A 249 -35.18 14.13 12.44
CA ALA A 249 -35.53 15.51 12.84
C ALA A 249 -34.76 16.55 11.98
N ASP A 250 -35.44 17.62 11.54
CA ASP A 250 -35.14 18.56 10.42
C ASP A 250 -34.46 18.02 9.13
N GLY A 251 -34.18 16.72 9.03
CA GLY A 251 -33.45 16.04 7.95
C GLY A 251 -32.33 15.12 8.46
N GLU A 252 -31.80 15.42 9.65
CA GLU A 252 -30.78 14.63 10.35
C GLU A 252 -31.39 13.37 10.98
N THR A 253 -30.60 12.30 11.10
CA THR A 253 -31.02 11.00 11.64
C THR A 253 -30.18 10.63 12.86
N SER A 254 -30.83 10.25 13.96
CA SER A 254 -30.12 9.82 15.17
C SER A 254 -29.29 8.56 14.93
N ALA A 255 -28.26 8.35 15.75
CA ALA A 255 -27.68 7.02 15.93
C ALA A 255 -28.79 5.98 16.21
N PRO A 256 -28.72 4.77 15.60
CA PRO A 256 -29.73 3.75 15.76
C PRO A 256 -29.53 2.96 17.05
N ILE A 257 -30.61 2.67 17.77
CA ILE A 257 -30.59 1.81 18.97
C ILE A 257 -31.35 0.50 18.74
N THR A 258 -30.78 -0.60 19.23
CA THR A 258 -31.42 -1.93 19.24
C THR A 258 -32.67 -1.94 20.13
N VAL A 259 -33.70 -2.62 19.66
CA VAL A 259 -35.01 -2.68 20.32
C VAL A 259 -35.06 -3.86 21.29
N ASP A 260 -35.25 -3.62 22.59
CA ASP A 260 -35.49 -4.69 23.56
C ASP A 260 -36.85 -5.37 23.29
N TYR A 261 -36.82 -6.62 22.84
CA TYR A 261 -38.01 -7.46 22.69
C TYR A 261 -38.41 -8.19 23.99
N GLY A 262 -37.46 -8.43 24.89
CA GLY A 262 -37.58 -9.20 26.13
C GLY A 262 -37.76 -10.72 25.93
N ASP A 263 -37.22 -11.51 26.88
CA ASP A 263 -37.12 -12.98 26.86
C ASP A 263 -38.42 -13.75 26.51
N ASP A 264 -39.59 -13.15 26.77
CA ASP A 264 -40.93 -13.74 26.55
C ASP A 264 -41.51 -13.45 25.14
N SER A 265 -40.79 -12.75 24.25
CA SER A 265 -41.27 -12.39 22.90
C SER A 265 -41.45 -13.60 21.98
N THR A 266 -42.43 -13.51 21.09
CA THR A 266 -42.63 -14.45 19.96
C THR A 266 -42.59 -13.76 18.59
N THR A 267 -42.30 -12.46 18.56
CA THR A 267 -42.02 -11.70 17.33
C THR A 267 -40.53 -11.74 17.04
N GLN A 268 -40.14 -12.22 15.85
CA GLN A 268 -38.84 -11.88 15.26
C GLN A 268 -38.92 -10.48 14.67
N CYS A 269 -37.83 -9.72 14.74
CA CYS A 269 -37.73 -8.44 14.06
C CYS A 269 -37.52 -8.63 12.54
N ILE A 270 -37.57 -7.52 11.81
CA ILE A 270 -37.54 -7.42 10.35
C ILE A 270 -36.60 -6.27 10.02
N GLY A 271 -35.46 -6.64 9.45
CA GLY A 271 -34.28 -5.81 9.37
C GLY A 271 -33.01 -6.65 9.42
N LEU A 272 -31.88 -6.04 9.10
CA LEU A 272 -30.57 -6.62 9.36
C LEU A 272 -30.24 -6.46 10.85
N ASP A 273 -30.43 -7.55 11.60
CA ASP A 273 -30.27 -7.58 13.05
C ASP A 273 -28.79 -7.57 13.43
N ILE A 274 -28.17 -6.37 13.48
CA ILE A 274 -26.77 -6.20 13.93
C ILE A 274 -26.62 -6.41 15.45
N ALA A 275 -27.55 -7.11 16.11
CA ALA A 275 -27.16 -7.97 17.21
C ALA A 275 -26.13 -9.02 16.74
N GLU A 276 -26.23 -9.55 15.52
CA GLU A 276 -25.25 -10.41 14.86
C GLU A 276 -24.48 -9.59 13.79
N TYR A 277 -23.19 -9.33 14.01
CA TYR A 277 -22.40 -8.46 13.11
C TYR A 277 -22.03 -9.20 11.80
N PRO A 278 -22.14 -8.56 10.61
CA PRO A 278 -21.91 -9.19 9.31
C PRO A 278 -20.44 -9.54 9.03
N GLY A 279 -20.23 -10.60 8.25
CA GLY A 279 -18.92 -11.17 7.92
C GLY A 279 -18.24 -10.57 6.70
N GLY A 280 -18.54 -9.31 6.38
CA GLY A 280 -18.03 -8.60 5.20
C GLY A 280 -16.50 -8.51 5.14
N VAL A 281 -15.97 -8.50 3.93
CA VAL A 281 -14.56 -8.29 3.59
C VAL A 281 -14.28 -6.79 3.49
N TYR A 282 -13.12 -6.34 3.99
CA TYR A 282 -12.73 -4.91 4.00
C TYR A 282 -11.30 -4.63 3.55
N ASN A 283 -10.54 -5.67 3.16
CA ASN A 283 -9.29 -5.55 2.40
C ASN A 283 -8.97 -6.87 1.70
N ILE A 284 -8.32 -6.83 0.53
CA ILE A 284 -7.90 -8.00 -0.26
C ILE A 284 -6.56 -7.71 -0.95
N VAL A 285 -5.71 -8.73 -1.07
CA VAL A 285 -4.45 -8.73 -1.84
C VAL A 285 -4.21 -10.11 -2.46
N HIS A 286 -3.38 -10.19 -3.50
CA HIS A 286 -2.92 -11.46 -4.07
C HIS A 286 -1.45 -11.42 -4.50
N ALA A 287 -0.90 -12.58 -4.81
CA ALA A 287 0.38 -12.76 -5.50
C ALA A 287 0.39 -14.08 -6.28
N THR A 288 1.06 -14.13 -7.42
CA THR A 288 1.28 -15.35 -8.19
C THR A 288 2.76 -15.70 -8.38
N ALA A 289 3.02 -17.00 -8.54
CA ALA A 289 4.30 -17.53 -8.97
C ALA A 289 4.07 -18.88 -9.67
N GLY A 290 4.88 -19.24 -10.67
CA GLY A 290 4.66 -20.45 -11.47
C GLY A 290 3.20 -20.56 -11.96
N ASN A 291 2.56 -21.71 -11.74
CA ASN A 291 1.13 -21.93 -12.02
C ASN A 291 0.20 -21.68 -10.82
N LYS A 292 0.70 -21.06 -9.74
CA LYS A 292 0.03 -20.95 -8.45
C LYS A 292 -0.29 -19.49 -8.12
N ALA A 293 -1.48 -19.27 -7.57
CA ALA A 293 -1.97 -17.98 -7.11
C ALA A 293 -2.32 -18.09 -5.62
N MET A 294 -2.03 -17.05 -4.85
CA MET A 294 -2.39 -16.94 -3.45
C MET A 294 -3.18 -15.65 -3.26
N VAL A 295 -4.35 -15.74 -2.65
CA VAL A 295 -5.20 -14.58 -2.33
C VAL A 295 -5.33 -14.52 -0.81
N ALA A 296 -5.21 -13.32 -0.23
CA ALA A 296 -5.43 -13.08 1.18
C ALA A 296 -6.41 -11.90 1.37
N TRP A 297 -7.26 -11.97 2.40
CA TRP A 297 -8.24 -10.92 2.67
C TRP A 297 -8.56 -10.81 4.16
N THR A 298 -8.96 -9.61 4.60
CA THR A 298 -9.45 -9.39 5.97
C THR A 298 -10.97 -9.29 5.99
N SER A 299 -11.60 -10.13 6.80
CA SER A 299 -13.05 -10.20 6.97
C SER A 299 -13.43 -10.04 8.44
N ARG A 300 -14.58 -9.44 8.72
CA ARG A 300 -15.14 -9.37 10.09
C ARG A 300 -15.67 -10.74 10.59
N PHE A 301 -15.66 -11.78 9.75
CA PHE A 301 -15.97 -13.16 10.10
C PHE A 301 -14.75 -13.92 10.66
N CYS A 302 -14.88 -14.41 11.90
CA CYS A 302 -13.83 -15.11 12.66
C CYS A 302 -14.26 -16.50 13.18
N GLN A 303 -15.09 -17.22 12.43
CA GLN A 303 -15.43 -18.63 12.70
C GLN A 303 -15.05 -19.52 11.52
N GLN A 304 -15.04 -20.84 11.72
CA GLN A 304 -14.59 -21.82 10.72
C GLN A 304 -13.13 -21.61 10.27
N GLY A 305 -12.78 -22.04 9.05
CA GLY A 305 -11.46 -21.82 8.41
C GLY A 305 -10.32 -22.79 8.77
N GLN A 306 -10.55 -23.76 9.67
CA GLN A 306 -9.54 -24.72 10.18
C GLN A 306 -8.14 -24.11 10.46
N PRO A 307 -8.04 -23.00 11.22
CA PRO A 307 -6.79 -22.28 11.38
C PRO A 307 -5.72 -23.10 12.12
N THR A 308 -4.43 -22.94 11.75
CA THR A 308 -3.30 -23.68 12.32
C THR A 308 -3.27 -23.61 13.85
N TYR A 309 -3.48 -22.41 14.42
CA TYR A 309 -3.49 -22.19 15.87
C TYR A 309 -4.57 -23.01 16.61
N SER A 310 -5.62 -23.50 15.93
CA SER A 310 -6.66 -24.34 16.56
C SER A 310 -6.28 -25.81 16.72
N MET A 311 -5.12 -26.21 16.18
CA MET A 311 -4.49 -27.52 16.39
C MET A 311 -3.01 -27.42 16.73
N ALA A 312 -2.49 -26.21 16.98
CA ALA A 312 -1.10 -25.98 17.32
C ALA A 312 -0.76 -26.55 18.71
N TRP A 313 0.53 -26.56 19.04
CA TRP A 313 1.00 -26.76 20.40
C TRP A 313 1.01 -25.43 21.16
N ASP A 314 0.27 -25.37 22.28
CA ASP A 314 0.17 -24.20 23.17
C ASP A 314 0.66 -24.49 24.60
N GLY A 315 1.34 -25.63 24.78
CA GLY A 315 1.94 -26.09 26.04
C GLY A 315 1.28 -27.33 26.64
N ASP A 316 0.04 -27.65 26.26
CA ASP A 316 -0.58 -28.95 26.55
C ASP A 316 -1.57 -29.41 25.46
N ASP A 317 -2.50 -30.31 25.80
CA ASP A 317 -3.53 -30.87 24.90
C ASP A 317 -4.93 -30.89 25.58
N GLU A 318 -5.13 -30.19 26.70
CA GLU A 318 -6.35 -30.25 27.51
C GLU A 318 -7.51 -29.48 26.85
N GLY A 319 -8.34 -30.24 26.14
CA GLY A 319 -9.49 -29.73 25.41
C GLY A 319 -9.30 -29.74 23.90
N LEU A 320 -8.06 -29.96 23.42
CA LEU A 320 -7.80 -30.28 22.02
C LEU A 320 -8.60 -31.54 21.64
N LYS A 321 -9.26 -31.48 20.48
CA LYS A 321 -10.05 -32.61 20.01
C LYS A 321 -9.14 -33.73 19.52
N PRO A 322 -9.47 -35.01 19.73
CA PRO A 322 -8.68 -36.14 19.21
C PRO A 322 -8.46 -36.09 17.69
N GLU A 323 -9.44 -35.59 16.93
CA GLU A 323 -9.37 -35.39 15.48
C GLU A 323 -8.36 -34.31 15.04
N LEU A 324 -8.10 -33.32 15.89
CA LEU A 324 -7.11 -32.25 15.64
C LEU A 324 -5.72 -32.64 16.14
N LEU A 325 -5.65 -33.38 17.25
CA LEU A 325 -4.41 -34.00 17.73
C LEU A 325 -3.85 -35.01 16.71
N GLU A 326 -4.70 -35.91 16.18
CA GLU A 326 -4.31 -36.87 15.15
C GLU A 326 -3.83 -36.18 13.86
N ARG A 327 -4.41 -35.01 13.52
CA ARG A 327 -3.93 -34.15 12.42
C ARG A 327 -2.60 -33.46 12.71
N ARG A 328 -2.40 -32.88 13.92
CA ARG A 328 -1.12 -32.26 14.31
C ARG A 328 0.00 -33.29 14.29
N ASP A 329 -0.23 -34.47 14.87
CA ASP A 329 0.75 -35.55 14.92
C ASP A 329 1.10 -36.06 13.51
N ALA A 330 0.13 -36.10 12.58
CA ALA A 330 0.37 -36.42 11.17
C ALA A 330 1.19 -35.34 10.44
N LEU A 331 0.84 -34.06 10.60
CA LEU A 331 1.57 -32.93 10.01
C LEU A 331 3.01 -32.82 10.57
N SER A 332 3.19 -32.97 11.89
CA SER A 332 4.49 -33.04 12.54
C SER A 332 5.35 -34.19 11.98
N ALA A 333 4.75 -35.37 11.77
CA ALA A 333 5.46 -36.52 11.19
C ALA A 333 5.76 -36.36 9.69
N TYR A 334 4.94 -35.61 8.95
CA TYR A 334 5.13 -35.30 7.52
C TYR A 334 6.21 -34.25 7.30
N LEU A 335 6.12 -33.11 7.99
CA LEU A 335 7.04 -31.97 7.91
C LEU A 335 8.37 -32.20 8.68
N GLY A 336 8.45 -33.25 9.50
CA GLY A 336 9.61 -33.52 10.36
C GLY A 336 9.73 -32.60 11.59
N VAL A 337 8.69 -31.82 11.87
CA VAL A 337 8.61 -30.76 12.90
C VAL A 337 8.51 -31.35 14.31
N ASP A 338 9.44 -31.01 15.21
CA ASP A 338 9.32 -31.24 16.66
C ASP A 338 8.65 -30.02 17.32
N ILE A 339 7.38 -30.17 17.70
CA ILE A 339 6.57 -29.13 18.35
C ILE A 339 7.18 -28.56 19.66
N ASN A 340 8.25 -29.16 20.19
CA ASN A 340 8.96 -28.67 21.38
C ASN A 340 10.17 -27.76 21.04
N ALA A 341 10.50 -27.59 19.75
CA ALA A 341 11.65 -26.81 19.27
C ALA A 341 11.36 -26.00 17.99
N ASP A 342 10.33 -26.38 17.21
CA ASP A 342 9.94 -25.73 15.96
C ASP A 342 8.68 -24.87 16.15
N LEU A 343 8.61 -23.73 15.44
CA LEU A 343 7.52 -22.76 15.57
C LEU A 343 6.36 -22.98 14.58
N TYR A 344 6.57 -23.72 13.48
CA TYR A 344 5.59 -23.82 12.37
C TYR A 344 4.19 -24.31 12.82
N LEU A 345 4.13 -25.22 13.81
CA LEU A 345 2.89 -25.77 14.38
C LEU A 345 2.68 -25.38 15.86
N THR A 346 3.23 -24.26 16.30
CA THR A 346 3.33 -23.90 17.73
C THR A 346 2.87 -22.48 18.02
N ASP A 347 1.89 -22.29 18.89
CA ASP A 347 1.34 -20.97 19.25
C ASP A 347 2.04 -20.35 20.47
N LEU A 348 3.34 -20.07 20.31
CA LEU A 348 4.18 -19.47 21.36
C LEU A 348 3.88 -17.97 21.58
N PHE A 349 3.20 -17.33 20.62
CA PHE A 349 2.87 -15.89 20.62
C PHE A 349 1.44 -15.58 21.04
N GLY A 350 0.55 -16.57 21.13
CA GLY A 350 -0.82 -16.43 21.64
C GLY A 350 -1.82 -15.91 20.61
N VAL A 351 -1.70 -16.36 19.36
CA VAL A 351 -2.62 -16.10 18.24
C VAL A 351 -4.02 -16.61 18.57
N ALA A 352 -4.14 -17.76 19.24
CA ALA A 352 -5.40 -18.33 19.69
C ALA A 352 -6.13 -17.39 20.65
N GLY A 353 -7.45 -17.26 20.46
CA GLY A 353 -8.28 -16.39 21.28
C GLY A 353 -9.74 -16.37 20.86
N GLN A 354 -10.50 -15.54 21.55
CA GLN A 354 -11.86 -15.14 21.15
C GLN A 354 -11.77 -13.84 20.35
N GLN A 355 -12.65 -13.68 19.36
CA GLN A 355 -12.83 -12.42 18.65
C GLN A 355 -13.25 -11.32 19.64
N ARG A 356 -12.63 -10.15 19.53
CA ARG A 356 -12.94 -8.95 20.32
C ARG A 356 -13.65 -7.90 19.47
N SER A 357 -14.00 -6.77 20.09
CA SER A 357 -14.55 -5.58 19.47
C SER A 357 -13.91 -4.32 20.05
N ILE A 358 -14.00 -3.23 19.29
CA ILE A 358 -13.73 -1.86 19.70
C ILE A 358 -15.01 -1.05 19.56
N ASN A 359 -15.28 -0.17 20.53
CA ASN A 359 -16.39 0.77 20.49
C ASN A 359 -15.88 2.14 20.06
N PHE A 360 -16.21 2.57 18.85
CA PHE A 360 -15.69 3.80 18.29
C PHE A 360 -16.25 5.08 18.92
N ALA A 361 -17.29 4.98 19.76
CA ALA A 361 -17.66 6.08 20.66
C ALA A 361 -16.50 6.48 21.61
N ASP A 362 -15.69 5.51 22.06
CA ASP A 362 -14.56 5.76 22.96
C ASP A 362 -13.36 6.41 22.24
N GLU A 363 -13.28 6.25 20.92
CA GLU A 363 -12.33 6.95 20.02
C GLU A 363 -12.87 8.29 19.47
N GLY A 364 -14.09 8.69 19.86
CA GLY A 364 -14.72 9.95 19.45
C GLY A 364 -15.55 9.90 18.16
N TYR A 365 -15.84 8.71 17.63
CA TYR A 365 -16.66 8.46 16.44
C TYR A 365 -17.89 7.57 16.79
N PRO A 366 -18.80 8.04 17.68
CA PRO A 366 -19.93 7.25 18.16
C PRO A 366 -20.88 6.77 17.04
N GLN A 367 -20.90 7.44 15.90
CA GLN A 367 -21.70 7.05 14.73
C GLN A 367 -21.28 5.71 14.11
N ALA A 368 -20.04 5.25 14.32
CA ALA A 368 -19.55 3.96 13.83
C ALA A 368 -19.79 2.79 14.81
N GLY A 369 -20.16 3.07 16.07
CA GLY A 369 -20.61 2.09 17.05
C GLY A 369 -19.57 1.06 17.50
N GLU A 370 -20.06 -0.11 17.96
CA GLU A 370 -19.23 -1.28 18.29
C GLU A 370 -18.94 -2.09 17.02
N VAL A 371 -17.67 -2.36 16.75
CA VAL A 371 -17.20 -3.11 15.57
C VAL A 371 -16.26 -4.24 16.02
N PRO A 372 -16.49 -5.50 15.59
CA PRO A 372 -15.62 -6.62 15.94
C PRO A 372 -14.31 -6.57 15.15
N TYR A 373 -13.22 -7.03 15.75
CA TYR A 373 -11.92 -7.15 15.08
C TYR A 373 -12.01 -8.14 13.91
N GLY A 374 -11.27 -7.87 12.83
CA GLY A 374 -11.19 -8.76 11.68
C GLY A 374 -10.39 -10.04 11.92
N CYS A 375 -10.51 -10.96 10.98
CA CYS A 375 -9.62 -12.11 10.81
C CYS A 375 -8.98 -12.07 9.43
N LEU A 376 -7.73 -12.52 9.37
CA LEU A 376 -6.99 -12.72 8.13
C LEU A 376 -7.26 -14.12 7.56
N TRP A 377 -7.68 -14.16 6.31
CA TRP A 377 -8.07 -15.34 5.55
C TRP A 377 -7.23 -15.47 4.28
N THR A 378 -7.16 -16.68 3.72
CA THR A 378 -6.47 -16.94 2.45
C THR A 378 -7.13 -18.08 1.67
N ALA A 379 -6.93 -18.09 0.34
CA ALA A 379 -7.26 -19.22 -0.53
C ALA A 379 -6.18 -19.39 -1.60
N ARG A 380 -5.87 -20.65 -1.94
CA ARG A 380 -4.86 -21.02 -2.92
C ARG A 380 -5.53 -21.37 -4.24
N GLY A 381 -5.00 -20.87 -5.35
CA GLY A 381 -5.39 -21.22 -6.70
C GLY A 381 -4.26 -21.97 -7.39
N VAL A 382 -4.57 -23.08 -8.07
CA VAL A 382 -3.61 -23.77 -8.94
C VAL A 382 -4.20 -23.92 -10.32
N LEU A 383 -3.52 -23.38 -11.34
CA LEU A 383 -3.89 -23.59 -12.73
C LEU A 383 -3.40 -24.99 -13.15
N ARG A 384 -4.34 -25.86 -13.48
CA ARG A 384 -4.08 -27.25 -13.88
C ARG A 384 -4.19 -27.43 -15.39
N ALA A 385 -3.38 -28.34 -15.94
CA ALA A 385 -3.63 -28.87 -17.27
C ALA A 385 -4.83 -29.83 -17.30
N GLY A 386 -5.57 -29.81 -18.41
CA GLY A 386 -6.70 -30.69 -18.70
C GLY A 386 -8.09 -30.13 -18.38
N ASP A 387 -9.07 -30.99 -18.62
CA ASP A 387 -10.51 -30.73 -18.56
C ASP A 387 -11.00 -30.53 -17.11
N ASP A 388 -11.89 -29.57 -16.84
CA ASP A 388 -12.47 -29.36 -15.50
C ASP A 388 -13.64 -30.35 -15.30
N PRO A 389 -13.51 -31.36 -14.42
CA PRO A 389 -14.56 -32.36 -14.25
C PRO A 389 -15.86 -31.79 -13.68
N ARG A 390 -15.86 -30.53 -13.21
CA ARG A 390 -17.04 -29.81 -12.70
C ARG A 390 -17.85 -29.12 -13.81
N THR A 391 -17.30 -28.92 -15.01
CA THR A 391 -17.96 -28.22 -16.13
C THR A 391 -18.51 -29.21 -17.18
N THR A 392 -18.83 -28.73 -18.40
CA THR A 392 -19.40 -29.58 -19.49
C THR A 392 -18.82 -29.33 -20.88
N GLU A 393 -18.04 -28.26 -21.05
CA GLU A 393 -17.23 -28.02 -22.25
C GLU A 393 -15.83 -28.56 -21.99
N VAL A 394 -15.07 -28.91 -23.03
CA VAL A 394 -13.75 -29.55 -22.85
C VAL A 394 -12.66 -28.49 -22.70
N GLU A 395 -12.21 -28.28 -21.47
CA GLU A 395 -11.18 -27.29 -21.13
C GLU A 395 -9.76 -27.82 -21.43
N ALA A 396 -8.84 -26.93 -21.82
CA ALA A 396 -7.41 -27.24 -21.99
C ALA A 396 -6.63 -27.04 -20.69
N THR A 397 -7.00 -26.01 -19.92
CA THR A 397 -6.53 -25.75 -18.56
C THR A 397 -7.69 -25.27 -17.70
N HIS A 398 -7.59 -25.38 -16.37
CA HIS A 398 -8.60 -24.81 -15.47
C HIS A 398 -8.00 -24.42 -14.11
N MET A 399 -8.54 -23.36 -13.52
CA MET A 399 -8.16 -22.92 -12.17
C MET A 399 -8.91 -23.74 -11.10
N VAL A 400 -8.20 -24.23 -10.10
CA VAL A 400 -8.77 -24.86 -8.91
C VAL A 400 -8.44 -24.02 -7.69
N TRP A 401 -9.47 -23.38 -7.13
CA TRP A 401 -9.40 -22.70 -5.84
C TRP A 401 -9.66 -23.68 -4.70
N THR A 402 -8.85 -23.60 -3.64
CA THR A 402 -9.09 -24.29 -2.35
C THR A 402 -10.28 -23.67 -1.62
N LYS A 403 -10.72 -24.32 -0.55
CA LYS A 403 -11.53 -23.65 0.47
C LYS A 403 -10.71 -22.56 1.17
N PRO A 404 -11.36 -21.51 1.72
CA PRO A 404 -10.72 -20.54 2.59
C PRO A 404 -10.09 -21.19 3.83
N GLU A 405 -8.84 -20.82 4.07
CA GLU A 405 -8.05 -21.10 5.26
C GLU A 405 -7.99 -19.81 6.09
N ARG A 406 -8.04 -19.91 7.42
CA ARG A 406 -7.93 -18.75 8.32
C ARG A 406 -6.61 -18.76 9.06
N LEU A 407 -5.97 -17.61 9.23
CA LEU A 407 -4.67 -17.49 9.91
C LEU A 407 -4.80 -16.86 11.31
N THR A 408 -5.73 -15.92 11.52
CA THR A 408 -5.84 -15.16 12.79
C THR A 408 -7.21 -15.32 13.46
N SER A 409 -7.32 -14.93 14.73
CA SER A 409 -8.46 -15.26 15.60
C SER A 409 -9.44 -14.11 15.88
N GLY A 410 -9.08 -12.87 15.50
CA GLY A 410 -9.79 -11.66 15.92
C GLY A 410 -9.50 -11.25 17.37
N ARG A 411 -8.46 -11.83 17.99
CA ARG A 411 -7.94 -11.41 19.31
C ARG A 411 -7.22 -10.04 19.26
N ARG A 412 -6.70 -9.70 18.09
CA ARG A 412 -6.16 -8.40 17.66
C ARG A 412 -6.78 -8.07 16.29
N ASP A 413 -6.79 -6.81 15.87
CA ASP A 413 -7.46 -6.35 14.63
C ASP A 413 -6.44 -6.19 13.48
N PRO A 414 -6.52 -7.00 12.41
CA PRO A 414 -5.52 -7.03 11.34
C PRO A 414 -5.76 -5.98 10.24
N ASN A 415 -4.66 -5.43 9.72
CA ASN A 415 -4.65 -4.44 8.63
C ASN A 415 -3.31 -4.51 7.87
N ARG A 416 -3.21 -3.88 6.70
CA ARG A 416 -1.97 -3.72 5.90
C ARG A 416 -1.27 -5.05 5.64
N VAL A 417 -2.00 -5.96 4.99
CA VAL A 417 -1.47 -7.24 4.52
C VAL A 417 -0.57 -7.01 3.32
N GLU A 418 0.65 -7.54 3.35
CA GLU A 418 1.56 -7.66 2.21
C GLU A 418 1.80 -9.14 1.96
N LEU A 419 1.59 -9.60 0.73
CA LEU A 419 1.75 -11.00 0.32
C LEU A 419 2.72 -11.06 -0.87
N ARG A 420 3.70 -11.96 -0.80
CA ARG A 420 4.69 -12.17 -1.86
C ARG A 420 4.88 -13.66 -2.14
N ALA A 421 5.27 -13.97 -3.37
CA ALA A 421 5.47 -15.32 -3.87
C ALA A 421 6.77 -15.39 -4.69
N VAL A 422 7.55 -16.44 -4.47
CA VAL A 422 8.73 -16.80 -5.26
C VAL A 422 8.57 -18.25 -5.68
N LYS A 423 8.70 -18.54 -6.98
CA LYS A 423 8.63 -19.90 -7.52
C LYS A 423 9.76 -20.73 -6.88
N ASP A 424 9.48 -22.00 -6.60
CA ASP A 424 10.40 -22.99 -6.04
C ASP A 424 10.81 -22.76 -4.57
N ALA A 425 10.80 -21.53 -4.05
CA ALA A 425 10.92 -21.23 -2.61
C ALA A 425 9.57 -21.27 -1.86
N GLY A 426 8.62 -20.38 -2.17
CA GLY A 426 7.31 -20.36 -1.48
C GLY A 426 6.58 -19.02 -1.43
N PHE A 427 5.70 -18.90 -0.43
CA PHE A 427 4.89 -17.72 -0.16
C PHE A 427 5.21 -17.17 1.24
N ALA A 428 5.31 -15.84 1.34
CA ALA A 428 5.53 -15.13 2.60
C ALA A 428 4.54 -13.98 2.74
N MET A 429 4.08 -13.72 3.97
CA MET A 429 3.07 -12.70 4.25
C MET A 429 3.39 -11.94 5.54
N THR A 430 3.26 -10.61 5.51
CA THR A 430 3.30 -9.76 6.71
C THR A 430 2.01 -8.95 6.86
N TRP A 431 1.65 -8.60 8.08
CA TRP A 431 0.52 -7.71 8.38
C TRP A 431 0.69 -7.02 9.73
N GLN A 432 -0.04 -5.92 9.93
CA GLN A 432 -0.13 -5.21 11.20
C GLN A 432 -1.30 -5.77 12.02
N GLU A 433 -1.13 -5.97 13.34
CA GLU A 433 -2.25 -6.25 14.25
C GLU A 433 -2.28 -5.33 15.48
N ASP A 434 -3.37 -4.58 15.62
CA ASP A 434 -3.62 -3.71 16.77
C ASP A 434 -4.31 -4.49 17.92
N PRO A 435 -3.80 -4.47 19.16
CA PRO A 435 -4.35 -5.25 20.28
C PRO A 435 -5.73 -4.77 20.78
N ASP A 436 -5.99 -3.47 20.64
CA ASP A 436 -7.11 -2.77 21.26
C ASP A 436 -8.10 -2.22 20.20
N GLY A 437 -7.79 -2.41 18.91
CA GLY A 437 -8.67 -2.19 17.75
C GLY A 437 -8.13 -1.13 16.80
N LEU A 438 -8.42 -1.25 15.49
CA LEU A 438 -7.91 -0.29 14.51
C LEU A 438 -8.41 1.13 14.79
N ARG A 439 -7.47 2.07 14.93
CA ARG A 439 -7.80 3.48 15.19
C ARG A 439 -8.16 4.27 13.92
N PRO A 440 -9.08 5.26 14.04
CA PRO A 440 -9.40 6.16 12.94
C PRO A 440 -8.22 7.09 12.62
N GLY A 441 -7.96 7.29 11.34
CA GLY A 441 -7.02 8.31 10.86
C GLY A 441 -7.73 9.64 10.61
N GLN A 442 -7.09 10.77 10.89
CA GLN A 442 -7.67 12.12 10.70
C GLN A 442 -7.83 12.57 9.23
N GLY A 443 -7.82 11.66 8.24
CA GLY A 443 -8.08 11.96 6.83
C GLY A 443 -7.07 12.84 6.05
N LEU A 444 -6.08 13.47 6.70
CA LEU A 444 -5.20 14.49 6.08
C LEU A 444 -4.16 13.95 5.06
N GLY A 445 -4.60 13.36 3.95
CA GLY A 445 -3.82 13.04 2.74
C GLY A 445 -3.94 11.58 2.27
N PRO A 446 -3.66 11.29 0.98
CA PRO A 446 -4.31 10.24 0.19
C PRO A 446 -4.22 8.82 0.72
N GLY A 447 -5.21 8.03 0.32
CA GLY A 447 -5.54 6.79 1.02
C GLY A 447 -6.31 7.13 2.29
N GLU A 448 -7.53 7.63 2.09
CA GLU A 448 -8.55 7.81 3.13
C GLU A 448 -8.86 6.50 3.88
N GLY A 449 -9.76 6.58 4.85
CA GLY A 449 -10.15 5.45 5.68
C GLY A 449 -9.18 5.12 6.81
N TRP A 450 -9.43 3.97 7.44
CA TRP A 450 -8.87 3.55 8.73
C TRP A 450 -7.48 2.92 8.53
N SER A 451 -6.61 3.73 7.96
CA SER A 451 -5.48 3.31 7.14
C SER A 451 -4.22 2.89 7.93
N GLY A 452 -4.35 2.61 9.23
CA GLY A 452 -3.24 2.30 10.16
C GLY A 452 -2.29 3.48 10.42
N ALA A 453 -2.72 4.72 10.12
CA ALA A 453 -1.88 5.91 10.27
C ALA A 453 -1.54 6.19 11.76
N VAL A 454 -2.50 5.95 12.64
CA VAL A 454 -2.37 5.86 14.11
C VAL A 454 -2.75 4.42 14.52
N ALA A 455 -2.18 3.93 15.61
CA ALA A 455 -2.48 2.62 16.20
C ALA A 455 -2.26 2.69 17.73
N HIS A 456 -2.73 1.68 18.47
CA HIS A 456 -2.42 1.53 19.89
C HIS A 456 -0.96 1.13 20.12
N SER A 457 -0.40 1.45 21.29
CA SER A 457 0.90 0.87 21.67
C SER A 457 0.80 -0.65 21.76
N LYS A 458 1.90 -1.36 21.52
CA LYS A 458 1.94 -2.83 21.33
C LYS A 458 1.30 -3.34 20.03
N THR A 459 0.90 -2.46 19.11
CA THR A 459 0.64 -2.87 17.72
C THR A 459 1.95 -3.38 17.13
N ASP A 460 1.89 -4.58 16.55
CA ASP A 460 3.05 -5.28 16.01
C ASP A 460 2.83 -5.66 14.55
N VAL A 461 3.94 -5.85 13.84
CA VAL A 461 3.99 -6.55 12.56
C VAL A 461 4.18 -8.04 12.83
N TRP A 462 3.36 -8.84 12.15
CA TRP A 462 3.37 -10.29 12.19
C TRP A 462 3.86 -10.86 10.86
N TYR A 463 4.34 -12.11 10.90
CA TYR A 463 4.90 -12.86 9.79
C TYR A 463 4.33 -14.29 9.76
N SER A 464 4.11 -14.82 8.56
CA SER A 464 3.83 -16.24 8.31
C SER A 464 4.30 -16.61 6.90
N PHE A 465 4.60 -17.89 6.69
CA PHE A 465 5.11 -18.43 5.42
C PHE A 465 4.51 -19.81 5.11
N LEU A 466 4.67 -20.23 3.85
CA LEU A 466 4.25 -21.51 3.31
C LEU A 466 5.24 -21.95 2.19
N PRO A 467 6.00 -23.05 2.39
CA PRO A 467 6.89 -23.60 1.36
C PRO A 467 6.18 -23.97 0.05
N TRP A 468 6.89 -23.83 -1.07
CA TRP A 468 6.35 -23.98 -2.43
C TRP A 468 5.78 -25.38 -2.70
N GLU A 469 6.50 -26.42 -2.30
CA GLU A 469 6.17 -27.83 -2.45
C GLU A 469 5.06 -28.31 -1.50
N HIS A 470 4.48 -27.39 -0.73
CA HIS A 470 3.31 -27.61 0.12
C HIS A 470 2.07 -26.82 -0.34
N ALA A 471 2.20 -25.96 -1.36
CA ALA A 471 1.14 -25.06 -1.80
C ALA A 471 -0.07 -25.79 -2.41
N ASP A 472 0.12 -26.89 -3.15
CA ASP A 472 -0.96 -27.65 -3.82
C ASP A 472 -1.42 -28.91 -3.05
N LEU A 473 -0.84 -29.20 -1.88
CA LEU A 473 -1.16 -30.41 -1.12
C LEU A 473 -2.53 -30.31 -0.42
N VAL A 474 -3.41 -31.28 -0.71
CA VAL A 474 -4.82 -31.28 -0.27
C VAL A 474 -5.20 -32.54 0.51
N GLU A 475 -6.21 -32.41 1.37
CA GLU A 475 -6.75 -33.51 2.17
C GLU A 475 -7.41 -34.59 1.31
N ASN A 476 -7.10 -35.86 1.61
CA ASN A 476 -7.93 -36.98 1.20
C ASN A 476 -9.27 -36.98 1.97
N PRO A 477 -10.44 -36.82 1.30
CA PRO A 477 -11.73 -36.78 2.00
C PRO A 477 -12.13 -38.10 2.69
N ASP A 478 -11.54 -39.24 2.29
CA ASP A 478 -11.75 -40.54 2.94
C ASP A 478 -10.83 -40.75 4.16
N ASP A 479 -9.74 -39.96 4.30
CA ASP A 479 -8.74 -40.07 5.37
C ASP A 479 -8.02 -38.72 5.66
N PRO A 480 -8.69 -37.73 6.30
CA PRO A 480 -8.19 -36.35 6.39
C PRO A 480 -6.95 -36.12 7.27
N ALA A 481 -6.53 -37.14 8.04
CA ALA A 481 -5.28 -37.15 8.81
C ALA A 481 -4.30 -38.24 8.31
N GLY A 482 -4.56 -38.81 7.12
CA GLY A 482 -3.65 -39.69 6.42
C GLY A 482 -2.59 -38.93 5.62
N GLU A 483 -2.04 -39.59 4.60
CA GLU A 483 -1.10 -38.98 3.64
C GLU A 483 -1.82 -37.90 2.79
N PRO A 484 -1.16 -36.77 2.44
CA PRO A 484 -1.69 -35.79 1.51
C PRO A 484 -1.89 -36.35 0.09
N VAL A 485 -2.71 -35.66 -0.69
CA VAL A 485 -2.89 -35.89 -2.13
C VAL A 485 -2.49 -34.60 -2.86
N ALA A 486 -1.72 -34.70 -3.95
CA ALA A 486 -1.44 -33.55 -4.81
C ALA A 486 -2.73 -33.08 -5.49
N MET A 487 -2.90 -31.77 -5.74
CA MET A 487 -4.17 -31.25 -6.27
C MET A 487 -4.55 -31.86 -7.63
N ALA A 488 -3.56 -32.37 -8.38
CA ALA A 488 -3.70 -33.12 -9.62
C ALA A 488 -4.61 -34.36 -9.50
N ASP A 489 -4.46 -35.17 -8.45
CA ASP A 489 -5.12 -36.47 -8.28
C ASP A 489 -6.47 -36.39 -7.51
N HIS A 490 -6.85 -35.20 -7.03
CA HIS A 490 -8.03 -34.99 -6.20
C HIS A 490 -9.37 -35.03 -6.97
N ASP A 491 -10.39 -35.70 -6.41
CA ASP A 491 -11.74 -35.77 -7.01
C ASP A 491 -12.58 -34.51 -6.71
N LEU A 492 -12.46 -33.53 -7.60
CA LEU A 492 -13.19 -32.26 -7.55
C LEU A 492 -14.72 -32.41 -7.65
N LEU A 493 -15.26 -33.54 -8.14
CA LEU A 493 -16.71 -33.80 -8.15
C LEU A 493 -17.27 -34.12 -6.76
N VAL A 494 -16.41 -34.53 -5.81
CA VAL A 494 -16.81 -34.82 -4.43
C VAL A 494 -16.79 -33.56 -3.56
N THR A 495 -15.78 -32.69 -3.72
CA THR A 495 -15.56 -31.54 -2.82
C THR A 495 -15.88 -30.18 -3.43
N GLY A 496 -15.86 -30.03 -4.76
CA GLY A 496 -16.00 -28.74 -5.47
C GLY A 496 -14.75 -27.86 -5.36
N ARG A 497 -14.38 -27.50 -4.12
CA ARG A 497 -13.08 -26.95 -3.72
C ARG A 497 -12.41 -27.91 -2.72
N PRO A 498 -11.14 -28.30 -2.90
CA PRO A 498 -10.44 -29.13 -1.93
C PRO A 498 -10.12 -28.37 -0.64
N GLN A 499 -9.85 -29.10 0.44
CA GLN A 499 -9.31 -28.55 1.70
C GLN A 499 -7.78 -28.70 1.66
N VAL A 500 -7.04 -27.68 2.11
CA VAL A 500 -5.57 -27.73 2.22
C VAL A 500 -5.14 -28.75 3.27
N TYR A 501 -4.06 -29.50 3.00
CA TYR A 501 -3.49 -30.43 3.97
C TYR A 501 -2.50 -29.71 4.89
N VAL A 502 -1.38 -29.24 4.33
CA VAL A 502 -0.38 -28.41 5.02
C VAL A 502 -0.92 -26.99 5.11
N PRO A 503 -1.15 -26.43 6.31
CA PRO A 503 -1.57 -25.05 6.47
C PRO A 503 -0.36 -24.11 6.45
N TRP A 504 -0.61 -22.80 6.47
CA TRP A 504 0.42 -21.78 6.76
C TRP A 504 1.01 -21.96 8.17
N ALA A 505 2.27 -21.53 8.33
CA ALA A 505 2.93 -21.46 9.63
C ALA A 505 2.09 -20.66 10.65
N VAL A 506 2.05 -21.09 11.92
CA VAL A 506 1.40 -20.30 12.98
C VAL A 506 2.02 -18.89 13.02
N PRO A 507 1.20 -17.81 13.01
CA PRO A 507 1.72 -16.44 12.96
C PRO A 507 2.75 -16.12 14.04
N MET A 508 3.84 -15.49 13.62
CA MET A 508 4.98 -15.13 14.46
C MET A 508 5.11 -13.61 14.55
N ARG A 509 5.54 -13.07 15.70
CA ARG A 509 5.74 -11.62 15.86
C ARG A 509 7.11 -11.21 15.35
N LEU A 510 7.15 -10.28 14.38
CA LEU A 510 8.40 -9.73 13.84
C LEU A 510 8.96 -8.64 14.76
N THR A 511 8.10 -7.76 15.29
CA THR A 511 8.49 -6.56 16.04
C THR A 511 8.30 -6.70 17.57
N ASN A 512 8.95 -5.83 18.34
CA ASN A 512 9.08 -5.91 19.81
C ASN A 512 8.13 -4.98 20.61
N ASN A 513 6.93 -4.65 20.11
CA ASN A 513 6.12 -3.57 20.70
C ASN A 513 5.31 -4.00 21.95
N ASP A 514 4.97 -5.29 22.13
CA ASP A 514 4.35 -5.82 23.37
C ASP A 514 5.40 -6.42 24.31
N LYS A 515 5.39 -6.01 25.59
CA LYS A 515 6.44 -6.35 26.56
C LYS A 515 6.13 -7.55 27.43
N CYS A 516 7.19 -8.30 27.71
CA CYS A 516 7.24 -9.22 28.83
C CYS A 516 7.05 -8.47 30.16
N GLN A 517 6.31 -9.09 31.08
CA GLN A 517 5.93 -8.50 32.36
C GLN A 517 6.95 -8.89 33.44
N ALA A 518 7.70 -7.92 33.95
CA ALA A 518 8.81 -8.15 34.89
C ALA A 518 8.39 -8.86 36.21
N ASP A 519 7.19 -8.55 36.72
CA ASP A 519 6.64 -9.20 37.92
C ASP A 519 6.23 -10.67 37.69
N GLU A 520 6.15 -11.11 36.43
CA GLU A 520 5.74 -12.46 36.02
C GLU A 520 6.94 -13.33 35.60
N TYR A 521 7.83 -12.76 34.77
CA TYR A 521 8.92 -13.48 34.09
C TYR A 521 10.33 -13.10 34.58
N GLY A 522 10.49 -12.00 35.34
CA GLY A 522 11.80 -11.48 35.71
C GLY A 522 12.63 -12.38 36.64
N PRO A 523 13.92 -12.05 36.89
CA PRO A 523 14.87 -12.95 37.53
C PRO A 523 14.43 -13.50 38.90
N GLY A 524 14.13 -14.80 38.93
CA GLY A 524 13.72 -15.51 40.13
C GLY A 524 12.22 -15.44 40.46
N GLN A 525 11.39 -14.92 39.56
CA GLN A 525 9.94 -15.13 39.59
C GLN A 525 9.58 -16.56 39.17
N THR A 526 8.27 -16.83 39.01
CA THR A 526 7.76 -18.06 38.42
C THR A 526 6.40 -17.72 37.81
N PRO A 527 6.21 -17.84 36.48
CA PRO A 527 4.96 -17.46 35.84
C PRO A 527 3.75 -18.20 36.42
N SER A 528 2.60 -17.51 36.41
CA SER A 528 1.30 -18.12 36.69
C SER A 528 0.97 -19.21 35.66
N GLU A 529 0.14 -20.17 36.09
CA GLU A 529 -0.16 -21.42 35.36
C GLU A 529 -0.54 -21.18 33.89
N ASN A 530 -1.42 -20.21 33.62
CA ASN A 530 -1.88 -19.82 32.28
C ASN A 530 -0.88 -18.95 31.48
N LYS A 531 0.36 -18.79 31.94
CA LYS A 531 1.43 -17.99 31.32
C LYS A 531 2.78 -18.72 31.25
N VAL A 532 2.83 -19.99 31.65
CA VAL A 532 4.06 -20.80 31.58
C VAL A 532 4.51 -20.99 30.13
N PHE A 533 3.57 -21.22 29.21
CA PHE A 533 3.86 -21.28 27.77
C PHE A 533 3.74 -19.88 27.16
N SER A 534 4.89 -19.28 26.83
CA SER A 534 4.99 -17.95 26.23
C SER A 534 6.44 -17.70 25.78
N TYR A 535 6.63 -16.96 24.69
CA TYR A 535 7.95 -16.45 24.29
C TYR A 535 8.64 -15.61 25.40
N CYS A 536 7.89 -15.04 26.34
CA CYS A 536 8.42 -14.30 27.49
C CYS A 536 9.00 -15.18 28.62
N ASN A 537 8.77 -16.50 28.61
CA ASN A 537 9.31 -17.41 29.61
C ASN A 537 10.52 -18.14 29.03
N TYR A 538 11.74 -17.72 29.36
CA TYR A 538 12.97 -18.28 28.78
C TYR A 538 13.16 -19.79 29.02
N ASP A 539 12.63 -20.34 30.13
CA ASP A 539 12.58 -21.80 30.39
C ASP A 539 11.79 -22.58 29.30
N VAL A 540 10.98 -21.88 28.49
CA VAL A 540 10.27 -22.40 27.30
C VAL A 540 10.86 -21.83 26.00
N ALA A 541 11.07 -20.51 25.93
CA ALA A 541 11.51 -19.82 24.70
C ALA A 541 12.88 -20.32 24.18
N ALA A 542 13.81 -20.64 25.09
CA ALA A 542 15.12 -21.18 24.75
C ALA A 542 15.07 -22.54 24.03
N ALA A 543 13.97 -23.29 24.13
CA ALA A 543 13.80 -24.54 23.38
C ALA A 543 13.58 -24.31 21.88
N TYR A 544 12.98 -23.17 21.52
CA TYR A 544 12.72 -22.74 20.14
C TYR A 544 13.86 -21.89 19.55
N GLY A 545 14.91 -21.60 20.33
CA GLY A 545 16.05 -20.77 19.92
C GLY A 545 15.87 -19.27 20.16
N LEU A 546 14.77 -18.83 20.77
CA LEU A 546 14.54 -17.44 21.13
C LEU A 546 15.40 -16.99 22.33
N GLN A 547 15.81 -15.73 22.32
CA GLN A 547 16.62 -15.09 23.39
C GLN A 547 15.83 -14.84 24.70
N ASP A 548 16.53 -14.50 25.78
CA ASP A 548 15.88 -14.15 27.05
C ASP A 548 15.34 -12.70 27.06
N PHE A 549 14.09 -12.53 26.67
CA PHE A 549 13.38 -11.24 26.68
C PHE A 549 13.10 -10.66 28.08
N CYS A 550 13.54 -11.30 29.18
CA CYS A 550 13.47 -10.73 30.54
C CYS A 550 14.70 -11.11 31.41
N GLN A 551 15.89 -11.18 30.80
CA GLN A 551 17.15 -11.58 31.43
C GLN A 551 17.50 -10.76 32.69
N ASP A 552 17.19 -9.47 32.70
CA ASP A 552 17.25 -8.62 33.89
C ASP A 552 16.06 -7.65 33.95
N THR A 553 16.01 -6.79 34.97
CA THR A 553 14.92 -5.82 35.16
C THR A 553 15.43 -4.43 35.53
N ALA A 554 14.88 -3.40 34.89
CA ALA A 554 15.10 -2.00 35.23
C ALA A 554 13.92 -1.46 36.05
N LEU A 555 14.19 -0.66 37.09
CA LEU A 555 13.16 0.01 37.90
C LEU A 555 12.99 1.45 37.41
N VAL A 556 11.86 1.76 36.75
CA VAL A 556 11.63 3.06 36.10
C VAL A 556 10.30 3.69 36.51
N PRO A 557 10.13 5.01 36.39
CA PRO A 557 8.83 5.67 36.55
C PRO A 557 7.86 5.28 35.42
N GLN A 558 6.77 4.60 35.76
CA GLN A 558 5.73 4.17 34.82
C GLN A 558 4.44 5.00 34.93
N GLY A 559 3.71 5.12 33.82
CA GLY A 559 2.43 5.80 33.71
C GLY A 559 2.44 7.32 33.95
N GLN A 560 1.27 7.95 33.85
CA GLN A 560 1.10 9.40 34.09
C GLN A 560 1.25 9.81 35.57
N SER A 561 1.24 8.84 36.48
CA SER A 561 1.53 9.03 37.91
C SER A 561 3.02 9.04 38.23
N GLY A 562 3.87 8.48 37.35
CA GLY A 562 5.31 8.36 37.55
C GLY A 562 5.70 7.43 38.71
N ALA A 563 4.88 6.42 39.02
CA ALA A 563 5.19 5.45 40.06
C ALA A 563 6.31 4.50 39.61
N GLU A 564 7.27 4.20 40.50
CA GLU A 564 8.36 3.25 40.22
C GLU A 564 7.79 1.83 40.02
N GLY A 565 8.14 1.19 38.89
CA GLY A 565 7.76 -0.19 38.57
C GLY A 565 8.81 -0.85 37.69
N LEU A 566 8.91 -2.18 37.76
CA LEU A 566 9.89 -2.94 36.98
C LEU A 566 9.47 -3.11 35.51
N ILE A 567 10.44 -3.06 34.61
CA ILE A 567 10.33 -3.52 33.21
C ILE A 567 11.39 -4.60 32.94
N CYS A 568 11.13 -5.47 31.97
CA CYS A 568 12.12 -6.44 31.49
C CYS A 568 13.22 -5.73 30.68
N VAL A 569 14.43 -6.28 30.75
CA VAL A 569 15.56 -6.00 29.87
C VAL A 569 15.92 -7.32 29.18
N ASN A 570 16.12 -7.29 27.87
CA ASN A 570 16.43 -8.49 27.09
C ASN A 570 17.92 -8.88 27.18
N GLU A 571 18.31 -9.97 26.52
CA GLU A 571 19.69 -10.48 26.48
C GLU A 571 20.69 -9.52 25.82
N ASP A 572 20.24 -8.68 24.89
CA ASP A 572 21.04 -7.62 24.25
C ASP A 572 21.21 -6.36 25.13
N GLY A 573 20.47 -6.25 26.24
CA GLY A 573 20.48 -5.10 27.13
C GLY A 573 19.44 -4.01 26.82
N LEU A 574 18.48 -4.26 25.92
CA LEU A 574 17.37 -3.36 25.57
C LEU A 574 16.25 -3.41 26.63
N PRO A 575 15.92 -2.30 27.32
CA PRO A 575 14.81 -2.24 28.26
C PRO A 575 13.46 -2.07 27.55
N ASN A 576 12.56 -3.06 27.61
CA ASN A 576 11.31 -3.02 26.87
C ASN A 576 10.22 -2.19 27.60
N LEU A 577 9.92 -1.02 27.04
CA LEU A 577 8.87 -0.12 27.52
C LEU A 577 7.44 -0.47 27.04
N ALA A 578 7.29 -1.03 25.83
CA ALA A 578 6.02 -1.24 25.13
C ALA A 578 5.12 0.01 24.98
N ASN A 579 5.72 1.17 24.71
CA ASN A 579 5.01 2.41 24.36
C ASN A 579 4.93 2.65 22.84
N THR A 580 5.66 1.87 22.05
CA THR A 580 5.78 1.97 20.59
C THR A 580 4.66 1.23 19.88
N ALA A 581 4.49 1.48 18.58
CA ALA A 581 3.52 0.82 17.72
C ALA A 581 4.05 0.71 16.28
N SER A 582 4.35 -0.50 15.83
CA SER A 582 4.78 -0.78 14.46
C SER A 582 3.58 -0.95 13.52
N THR A 583 3.65 -0.33 12.34
CA THR A 583 2.52 -0.15 11.43
C THR A 583 2.96 -0.17 9.97
N ARG A 584 2.04 -0.50 9.06
CA ARG A 584 2.22 -0.38 7.60
C ARG A 584 3.54 -1.00 7.09
N ALA A 585 3.69 -2.30 7.32
CA ALA A 585 4.76 -3.07 6.72
C ALA A 585 4.74 -2.97 5.19
N ARG A 586 5.92 -3.02 4.56
CA ARG A 586 6.15 -3.28 3.14
C ARG A 586 7.08 -4.47 3.04
N THR A 587 6.73 -5.47 2.24
CA THR A 587 7.50 -6.71 2.15
C THR A 587 7.86 -7.07 0.71
N SER A 588 9.12 -7.44 0.52
CA SER A 588 9.65 -8.11 -0.67
C SER A 588 10.13 -9.50 -0.29
N LEU A 589 10.12 -10.42 -1.26
CA LEU A 589 10.62 -11.78 -1.15
C LEU A 589 11.51 -12.04 -2.38
N GLN A 590 12.77 -12.44 -2.18
CA GLN A 590 13.75 -12.63 -3.26
C GLN A 590 14.41 -14.01 -3.14
N GLY A 591 14.19 -14.88 -4.13
CA GLY A 591 14.75 -16.24 -4.11
C GLY A 591 16.28 -16.27 -4.11
N TYR A 592 16.86 -17.24 -3.41
CA TYR A 592 18.29 -17.53 -3.37
C TYR A 592 18.53 -19.05 -3.25
N ASP A 593 19.77 -19.50 -3.45
CA ASP A 593 20.18 -20.90 -3.31
C ASP A 593 20.79 -21.12 -1.91
N SER A 594 20.13 -21.91 -1.05
CA SER A 594 20.49 -22.00 0.38
C SER A 594 21.68 -22.90 0.68
N ASP A 595 21.96 -23.89 -0.18
CA ASP A 595 22.99 -24.92 0.03
C ASP A 595 24.10 -24.95 -1.05
N GLY A 596 23.89 -24.26 -2.18
CA GLY A 596 24.86 -24.04 -3.25
C GLY A 596 24.82 -25.09 -4.37
N ASP A 597 23.71 -25.79 -4.59
CA ASP A 597 23.55 -26.82 -5.63
C ASP A 597 23.12 -26.28 -7.01
N GLY A 598 22.61 -25.05 -7.06
CA GLY A 598 22.14 -24.34 -8.26
C GLY A 598 20.63 -24.24 -8.41
N VAL A 599 19.85 -24.49 -7.36
CA VAL A 599 18.38 -24.41 -7.32
C VAL A 599 17.93 -23.41 -6.26
N THR A 600 16.90 -22.60 -6.57
CA THR A 600 16.23 -21.74 -5.58
C THR A 600 15.33 -22.58 -4.69
N ASP A 601 15.64 -22.65 -3.40
CA ASP A 601 14.94 -23.43 -2.38
C ASP A 601 14.47 -22.58 -1.18
N SER A 602 15.10 -21.43 -0.92
CA SER A 602 14.62 -20.41 0.03
C SER A 602 14.59 -19.00 -0.60
N ALA A 603 14.18 -18.01 0.20
CA ALA A 603 14.11 -16.62 -0.19
C ALA A 603 14.48 -15.68 0.95
N TRP A 604 15.14 -14.57 0.62
CA TRP A 604 15.34 -13.44 1.53
C TRP A 604 14.06 -12.63 1.64
N VAL A 605 13.56 -12.49 2.86
CA VAL A 605 12.47 -11.59 3.23
C VAL A 605 13.07 -10.23 3.55
N VAL A 606 12.57 -9.18 2.89
CA VAL A 606 12.96 -7.79 3.18
C VAL A 606 11.72 -7.02 3.64
N VAL A 607 11.78 -6.39 4.81
CA VAL A 607 10.65 -5.66 5.40
C VAL A 607 11.05 -4.25 5.82
N ALA A 608 10.22 -3.26 5.48
CA ALA A 608 10.29 -1.91 6.03
C ALA A 608 8.97 -1.54 6.75
N THR A 609 9.04 -0.82 7.87
CA THR A 609 7.86 -0.51 8.71
C THR A 609 7.87 0.94 9.22
N GLU A 610 6.69 1.50 9.55
CA GLU A 610 6.58 2.75 10.32
C GLU A 610 6.34 2.44 11.81
N GLU A 611 7.20 2.89 12.72
CA GLU A 611 6.99 2.74 14.18
C GLU A 611 6.81 4.10 14.87
N SER A 612 5.86 4.20 15.82
CA SER A 612 5.72 5.38 16.68
C SER A 612 6.81 5.46 17.76
N LYS A 613 7.33 6.66 18.03
CA LYS A 613 8.53 6.86 18.86
C LYS A 613 8.38 6.60 20.36
N GLY A 614 7.18 6.30 20.87
CA GLY A 614 6.95 5.81 22.24
C GLY A 614 7.34 6.71 23.43
N LEU A 615 7.77 7.97 23.22
CA LEU A 615 8.31 8.83 24.30
C LEU A 615 7.27 9.18 25.39
N GLY A 616 5.98 9.13 25.06
CA GLY A 616 4.88 9.15 26.02
C GLY A 616 4.80 10.42 26.88
N ARG A 617 5.34 10.35 28.11
CA ARG A 617 5.33 11.49 29.05
C ARG A 617 6.45 12.50 28.84
N PHE A 618 7.48 12.15 28.06
CA PHE A 618 8.67 12.99 27.88
C PHE A 618 8.45 13.98 26.75
N ALA A 619 8.44 15.26 27.13
CA ALA A 619 8.28 16.39 26.25
C ALA A 619 9.56 17.24 26.25
N PHE A 620 9.83 17.86 25.10
CA PHE A 620 11.04 18.63 24.85
C PHE A 620 10.67 20.00 24.34
N LEU A 621 11.49 20.99 24.70
CA LEU A 621 11.49 22.29 24.07
C LEU A 621 12.24 22.22 22.73
N PRO A 622 12.02 23.16 21.79
CA PRO A 622 12.60 23.09 20.46
C PRO A 622 14.11 23.36 20.38
N ASP A 623 14.80 23.46 21.52
CA ASP A 623 16.27 23.50 21.66
C ASP A 623 16.86 22.16 22.18
N GLY A 624 16.03 21.11 22.29
CA GLY A 624 16.40 19.79 22.79
C GLY A 624 16.36 19.66 24.32
N THR A 625 16.08 20.72 25.07
CA THR A 625 15.97 20.60 26.53
C THR A 625 14.69 19.87 26.95
N ALA A 626 14.83 18.84 27.79
CA ALA A 626 13.69 18.15 28.40
C ALA A 626 12.91 19.12 29.31
N CYS A 627 11.59 19.13 29.19
CA CYS A 627 10.74 20.01 30.00
C CYS A 627 10.75 19.60 31.48
N GLU A 628 10.62 20.58 32.37
CA GLU A 628 10.08 20.28 33.71
C GLU A 628 8.65 19.72 33.56
N ALA A 629 8.24 18.81 34.46
CA ALA A 629 7.01 18.01 34.34
C ALA A 629 5.72 18.81 34.59
N VAL A 630 5.47 19.82 33.75
CA VAL A 630 4.32 20.70 33.74
C VAL A 630 3.32 20.16 32.72
N ARG A 631 2.11 19.83 33.16
CA ARG A 631 1.06 19.27 32.31
C ARG A 631 0.41 20.35 31.46
N ALA A 632 -0.20 19.98 30.33
CA ALA A 632 -0.89 20.89 29.42
C ALA A 632 -2.09 21.65 30.04
N ASP A 633 -2.60 21.22 31.20
CA ASP A 633 -3.64 21.91 31.97
C ASP A 633 -3.10 22.94 32.99
N ASP A 634 -1.78 23.00 33.23
CA ASP A 634 -1.16 23.98 34.13
C ASP A 634 -0.92 25.32 33.41
N PRO A 635 -1.32 26.49 33.97
CA PRO A 635 -1.01 27.81 33.41
C PRO A 635 0.49 28.18 33.32
N ALA A 636 1.40 27.34 33.82
CA ALA A 636 2.84 27.43 33.62
C ALA A 636 3.37 26.54 32.46
N TYR A 637 2.50 25.79 31.78
CA TYR A 637 2.85 24.99 30.60
C TYR A 637 3.40 25.90 29.49
N ASP A 638 4.59 25.56 29.01
CA ASP A 638 5.15 26.19 27.82
C ASP A 638 4.52 25.52 26.59
N PRO A 639 3.82 26.23 25.69
CA PRO A 639 3.30 25.62 24.47
C PRO A 639 4.40 25.03 23.58
N ASP A 640 5.63 25.55 23.68
CA ASP A 640 6.78 25.02 22.95
C ASP A 640 7.25 23.66 23.53
N CYS A 641 6.76 23.24 24.71
CA CYS A 641 7.01 21.95 25.31
C CYS A 641 6.05 20.87 24.80
N SER A 642 6.49 19.97 23.91
CA SER A 642 5.59 18.92 23.39
C SER A 642 6.27 17.57 23.16
N ALA A 643 5.65 16.49 23.67
CA ALA A 643 6.11 15.11 23.50
C ALA A 643 6.19 14.76 22.02
N ASP A 644 7.26 14.07 21.59
CA ASP A 644 7.38 13.68 20.19
C ASP A 644 6.35 12.59 19.84
N ILE A 645 5.50 12.92 18.89
CA ILE A 645 4.40 12.10 18.36
C ILE A 645 4.68 11.63 16.93
N GLY A 646 5.95 11.70 16.51
CA GLY A 646 6.42 11.23 15.22
C GLY A 646 6.50 9.72 15.07
N LYS A 647 6.96 9.31 13.89
CA LYS A 647 7.34 7.95 13.55
C LYS A 647 8.76 7.90 13.01
N ASN A 648 9.38 6.73 13.10
CA ASN A 648 10.63 6.36 12.46
C ASN A 648 10.38 5.28 11.39
N GLN A 649 11.36 5.07 10.51
CA GLN A 649 11.36 3.98 9.52
C GLN A 649 12.38 2.93 9.91
N TRP A 650 11.90 1.71 10.13
CA TRP A 650 12.70 0.56 10.54
C TRP A 650 12.80 -0.47 9.41
N TYR A 651 13.92 -1.18 9.36
CA TYR A 651 14.27 -2.17 8.34
C TYR A 651 14.66 -3.51 8.96
N PHE A 652 14.27 -4.60 8.28
CA PHE A 652 14.54 -5.99 8.65
C PHE A 652 14.88 -6.78 7.38
N SER A 653 15.85 -7.70 7.46
CA SER A 653 16.13 -8.66 6.40
C SER A 653 16.55 -10.01 6.99
N PHE A 654 15.91 -11.10 6.55
CA PHE A 654 16.07 -12.44 7.13
C PHE A 654 15.64 -13.55 6.14
N ASP A 655 16.12 -14.77 6.35
CA ASP A 655 15.68 -15.97 5.61
C ASP A 655 14.20 -16.28 5.87
N MET A 656 13.45 -16.65 4.82
CA MET A 656 12.03 -16.99 4.87
C MET A 656 11.70 -18.06 5.91
N GLY A 657 12.62 -18.99 6.14
CA GLY A 657 12.52 -20.07 7.11
C GLY A 657 11.95 -21.37 6.54
N ASP A 658 12.33 -22.47 7.20
CA ASP A 658 11.88 -23.83 6.95
C ASP A 658 10.88 -24.28 8.05
N PRO A 659 9.93 -25.21 7.80
CA PRO A 659 9.06 -25.75 8.86
C PRO A 659 9.81 -26.26 10.10
N GLN A 660 10.98 -26.88 9.91
CA GLN A 660 11.93 -27.27 10.95
C GLN A 660 12.75 -26.04 11.43
N THR A 661 12.08 -24.99 11.94
CA THR A 661 12.73 -23.71 12.31
C THR A 661 13.92 -23.86 13.26
N SER A 662 13.98 -24.95 14.05
CA SER A 662 15.13 -25.29 14.91
C SER A 662 16.43 -25.65 14.17
N ALA A 663 16.37 -25.88 12.84
CA ALA A 663 17.55 -26.12 12.01
C ALA A 663 18.40 -24.85 11.84
N THR A 664 17.75 -23.69 11.64
CA THR A 664 18.39 -22.38 11.49
C THR A 664 18.20 -21.46 12.71
N SER A 665 17.57 -21.93 13.79
CA SER A 665 17.15 -21.05 14.90
C SER A 665 18.27 -20.33 15.65
N ALA A 666 19.52 -20.80 15.54
CA ALA A 666 20.70 -20.16 16.13
C ALA A 666 21.57 -19.41 15.09
N HIS A 667 21.06 -19.17 13.88
CA HIS A 667 21.72 -18.45 12.81
C HIS A 667 21.26 -16.98 12.78
N GLU A 668 22.20 -16.03 12.69
CA GLU A 668 21.91 -14.58 12.75
C GLU A 668 20.99 -14.10 11.61
N ASN A 669 21.24 -14.55 10.38
CA ASN A 669 20.36 -14.31 9.23
C ASN A 669 19.06 -15.15 9.22
N GLY A 670 18.90 -16.11 10.14
CA GLY A 670 17.77 -17.04 10.16
C GLY A 670 16.51 -16.42 10.76
N LEU A 671 15.33 -16.91 10.34
CA LEU A 671 14.02 -16.42 10.79
C LEU A 671 13.93 -16.17 12.31
N VAL A 672 14.32 -17.13 13.14
CA VAL A 672 14.09 -17.09 14.60
C VAL A 672 14.83 -15.96 15.30
N GLN A 673 16.08 -15.64 14.90
CA GLN A 673 16.84 -14.53 15.49
C GLN A 673 16.28 -13.15 15.09
N ASN A 674 15.41 -13.12 14.07
CA ASN A 674 14.75 -11.92 13.57
C ASN A 674 13.30 -11.78 14.06
N LEU A 675 12.80 -12.70 14.89
CA LEU A 675 11.50 -12.57 15.56
C LEU A 675 11.60 -11.71 16.84
N VAL A 676 10.56 -10.91 17.08
CA VAL A 676 10.46 -9.94 18.19
C VAL A 676 11.69 -9.01 18.25
N ASN A 677 12.20 -8.62 17.08
CA ASN A 677 13.43 -7.87 16.90
C ASN A 677 13.16 -6.34 16.97
N GLN A 678 14.20 -5.55 17.24
CA GLN A 678 14.15 -4.08 17.25
C GLN A 678 14.22 -3.49 15.81
N GLY A 679 14.86 -4.19 14.89
CA GLY A 679 15.14 -3.70 13.53
C GLY A 679 16.21 -2.60 13.51
N ASN A 680 16.47 -2.05 12.33
CA ASN A 680 17.46 -0.99 12.11
C ASN A 680 16.88 0.30 11.53
N LEU A 681 17.39 1.45 11.98
CA LEU A 681 16.85 2.78 11.67
C LEU A 681 17.35 3.32 10.31
N LEU A 682 16.43 3.57 9.37
CA LEU A 682 16.76 4.09 8.04
C LEU A 682 16.94 5.62 8.00
N ASN A 683 16.12 6.35 8.76
CA ASN A 683 16.04 7.81 8.68
C ASN A 683 17.14 8.51 9.49
N GLN A 684 17.65 9.62 8.94
CA GLN A 684 18.67 10.45 9.57
C GLN A 684 18.13 11.07 10.90
N PRO A 685 18.99 11.32 11.89
CA PRO A 685 18.70 12.20 13.02
C PRO A 685 18.29 13.62 12.59
N GLU A 686 17.50 14.31 13.42
CA GLU A 686 17.01 15.66 13.14
C GLU A 686 18.13 16.71 13.29
N VAL A 687 18.32 17.49 12.23
CA VAL A 687 19.08 18.73 12.21
C VAL A 687 18.15 19.88 12.62
N ASP A 688 18.53 20.68 13.62
CA ASP A 688 17.80 21.91 13.97
C ASP A 688 17.96 22.93 12.84
N TRP A 689 16.88 23.13 12.08
CA TRP A 689 16.79 24.12 10.99
C TRP A 689 17.21 25.55 11.39
N ARG A 690 17.18 25.90 12.69
CA ARG A 690 17.62 27.21 13.19
C ARG A 690 19.12 27.33 13.36
N THR A 691 19.88 26.23 13.35
CA THR A 691 21.33 26.21 13.57
C THR A 691 22.10 25.44 12.50
N GLY A 692 21.48 24.51 11.80
CA GLY A 692 22.14 23.64 10.82
C GLY A 692 23.10 22.64 11.46
N GLU A 693 22.78 22.20 12.67
CA GLU A 693 23.52 21.20 13.45
C GLU A 693 22.52 20.18 14.01
N PHE A 694 22.97 18.95 14.31
CA PHE A 694 22.12 17.96 14.97
C PHE A 694 21.66 18.44 16.36
N TYR A 695 20.44 18.06 16.74
CA TYR A 695 20.02 18.11 18.13
C TYR A 695 20.99 17.30 19.02
N PRO A 696 21.32 17.76 20.24
CA PRO A 696 22.18 17.00 21.14
C PRO A 696 21.62 15.61 21.42
N VAL A 697 22.50 14.59 21.34
CA VAL A 697 22.18 13.21 21.70
C VAL A 697 21.69 13.14 23.14
N LEU A 698 20.57 12.46 23.35
CA LEU A 698 19.88 12.36 24.63
C LEU A 698 20.11 11.00 25.25
N ASN A 699 20.81 10.94 26.39
CA ASN A 699 20.96 9.69 27.13
C ASN A 699 19.72 9.40 27.98
N THR A 700 19.28 8.14 28.03
CA THR A 700 18.07 7.73 28.76
C THR A 700 18.14 7.94 30.27
N VAL A 701 19.32 8.22 30.83
CA VAL A 701 19.52 8.60 32.25
C VAL A 701 18.77 9.89 32.62
N ASP A 702 18.61 10.83 31.68
CA ASP A 702 17.85 12.07 31.87
C ASP A 702 16.35 11.90 31.55
N MET A 703 15.93 10.67 31.20
CA MET A 703 14.54 10.30 30.86
C MET A 703 13.94 9.32 31.89
N TRP A 704 14.13 8.02 31.66
CA TRP A 704 13.60 6.93 32.48
C TRP A 704 14.56 6.48 33.60
N ASP A 705 15.87 6.69 33.39
CA ASP A 705 16.98 6.09 34.14
C ASP A 705 16.88 4.56 34.27
N PHE A 706 17.33 3.85 33.24
CA PHE A 706 17.48 2.39 33.23
C PHE A 706 18.70 1.90 34.06
N GLY A 707 19.36 2.79 34.80
CA GLY A 707 20.52 2.51 35.65
C GLY A 707 21.76 2.08 34.86
N ALA A 708 21.95 0.75 34.75
CA ALA A 708 23.06 0.15 34.02
C ALA A 708 22.78 -0.02 32.52
N TYR A 709 21.50 -0.06 32.13
CA TYR A 709 21.04 -0.26 30.76
C TYR A 709 20.63 1.07 30.11
N ASN A 710 21.34 2.16 30.44
CA ASN A 710 21.12 3.47 29.83
C ASN A 710 21.91 3.59 28.53
N TYR A 711 21.26 4.11 27.49
CA TYR A 711 21.80 4.23 26.15
C TYR A 711 21.47 5.61 25.55
N ASP A 712 22.07 5.90 24.40
CA ASP A 712 21.94 7.17 23.71
C ASP A 712 20.85 7.14 22.63
N LEU A 713 20.03 8.18 22.59
CA LEU A 713 18.96 8.38 21.61
C LEU A 713 19.23 9.62 20.76
N TYR A 714 19.06 9.48 19.44
CA TYR A 714 19.03 10.59 18.51
C TYR A 714 17.60 11.14 18.39
N ASN A 715 17.46 12.47 18.44
CA ASN A 715 16.23 13.09 17.95
C ASN A 715 16.12 12.87 16.43
N THR A 716 14.90 12.85 15.90
CA THR A 716 14.58 12.40 14.53
C THR A 716 13.41 13.20 13.97
N GLU A 717 13.35 13.40 12.65
CA GLU A 717 12.17 14.00 12.02
C GLU A 717 10.97 13.02 12.02
N ILE A 718 9.83 13.37 11.42
CA ILE A 718 8.73 12.42 11.23
C ILE A 718 8.94 11.68 9.91
N ALA A 719 9.42 10.44 9.99
CA ALA A 719 9.62 9.56 8.85
C ALA A 719 8.49 8.50 8.77
N ARG A 720 7.78 8.43 7.64
CA ARG A 720 6.55 7.63 7.47
C ARG A 720 6.26 7.28 6.00
N ARG A 721 5.27 6.41 5.75
CA ARG A 721 4.83 5.93 4.43
C ARG A 721 5.97 5.33 3.63
N SER A 722 6.47 4.16 4.05
CA SER A 722 7.50 3.46 3.29
C SER A 722 7.00 2.95 1.92
N SER A 723 7.88 3.00 0.94
CA SER A 723 7.81 2.26 -0.32
C SER A 723 9.18 1.62 -0.58
N LEU A 724 9.17 0.34 -0.97
CA LEU A 724 10.35 -0.51 -1.02
C LEU A 724 10.56 -1.03 -2.45
N LEU A 725 11.64 -0.62 -3.10
CA LEU A 725 12.09 -1.18 -4.37
C LEU A 725 13.14 -2.24 -4.07
N VAL A 726 12.97 -3.46 -4.57
CA VAL A 726 13.93 -4.56 -4.41
C VAL A 726 14.06 -5.34 -5.71
N GLN A 727 15.28 -5.77 -6.03
CA GLN A 727 15.54 -6.72 -7.12
C GLN A 727 16.36 -7.92 -6.66
N GLY A 728 16.28 -9.01 -7.41
CA GLY A 728 17.00 -10.26 -7.12
C GLY A 728 18.51 -10.14 -7.31
N ILE A 729 19.25 -10.96 -6.56
CA ILE A 729 20.72 -10.97 -6.42
C ILE A 729 21.43 -10.88 -7.77
N GLY A 730 21.03 -11.72 -8.73
CA GLY A 730 21.63 -11.79 -10.07
C GLY A 730 21.51 -10.50 -10.91
N LYS A 731 20.59 -9.58 -10.60
CA LYS A 731 20.53 -8.25 -11.23
C LYS A 731 21.49 -7.27 -10.56
N GLY A 732 21.62 -7.31 -9.23
CA GLY A 732 22.60 -6.50 -8.50
C GLY A 732 24.04 -6.87 -8.85
N LEU A 733 24.33 -8.16 -9.02
CA LEU A 733 25.63 -8.67 -9.49
C LEU A 733 25.88 -8.47 -11.00
N GLY A 734 24.82 -8.18 -11.77
CA GLY A 734 24.89 -7.93 -13.21
C GLY A 734 25.07 -6.47 -13.61
N ALA A 735 25.06 -5.56 -12.62
CA ALA A 735 25.15 -4.12 -12.80
C ALA A 735 26.55 -3.67 -13.28
N ASP A 736 26.59 -2.65 -14.14
CA ASP A 736 27.80 -1.93 -14.58
C ASP A 736 27.65 -0.45 -14.20
N THR A 737 27.47 -0.19 -12.89
CA THR A 737 27.26 1.15 -12.29
C THR A 737 28.32 2.18 -12.70
N GLY A 738 29.50 1.72 -13.14
CA GLY A 738 30.68 2.55 -13.40
C GLY A 738 31.37 3.06 -12.13
N VAL A 739 30.84 2.75 -10.93
CA VAL A 739 31.32 3.22 -9.62
C VAL A 739 32.08 2.12 -8.84
N GLY A 740 32.36 0.99 -9.48
CA GLY A 740 33.11 -0.13 -8.91
C GLY A 740 32.55 -1.45 -9.40
N ASP A 741 32.84 -2.52 -8.67
CA ASP A 741 32.24 -3.85 -8.87
C ASP A 741 31.03 -4.05 -7.92
N THR A 742 30.32 -2.93 -7.61
CA THR A 742 29.16 -2.87 -6.71
C THR A 742 27.88 -2.47 -7.46
N GLY A 743 26.75 -3.05 -7.05
CA GLY A 743 25.41 -2.78 -7.58
C GLY A 743 24.37 -2.54 -6.48
N THR A 744 23.19 -2.01 -6.83
CA THR A 744 22.11 -1.73 -5.86
C THR A 744 21.09 -2.87 -5.83
N LEU A 745 20.71 -3.34 -4.64
CA LEU A 745 19.66 -4.35 -4.45
C LEU A 745 18.35 -3.78 -3.91
N VAL A 746 18.42 -2.79 -3.01
CA VAL A 746 17.25 -2.16 -2.38
C VAL A 746 17.34 -0.65 -2.54
N MET A 747 16.23 -0.01 -2.90
CA MET A 747 16.02 1.42 -2.66
C MET A 747 14.81 1.56 -1.74
N SER A 748 15.06 1.79 -0.45
CA SER A 748 14.02 1.95 0.56
C SER A 748 13.70 3.44 0.72
N SER A 749 12.46 3.80 0.46
CA SER A 749 12.01 5.20 0.40
C SER A 749 10.88 5.49 1.39
N TRP A 750 10.75 6.75 1.80
CA TRP A 750 9.76 7.22 2.78
C TRP A 750 9.48 8.72 2.64
N LYS A 751 8.43 9.21 3.31
CA LYS A 751 8.20 10.65 3.51
C LYS A 751 8.87 11.13 4.78
N GLN A 752 9.63 12.21 4.73
CA GLN A 752 10.23 12.85 5.90
C GLN A 752 9.79 14.31 6.04
N GLY A 753 9.56 14.79 7.26
CA GLY A 753 9.21 16.18 7.52
C GLY A 753 9.30 16.56 8.99
N ALA A 754 9.77 17.76 9.28
CA ALA A 754 9.87 18.31 10.64
C ALA A 754 8.54 18.85 11.21
N MET A 755 7.46 18.99 10.41
CA MET A 755 6.15 19.42 10.90
C MET A 755 5.32 18.27 11.47
N ARG A 756 4.82 18.48 12.70
CA ARG A 756 3.96 17.55 13.43
C ARG A 756 2.57 17.43 12.80
N GLN A 757 2.40 16.38 11.99
CA GLN A 757 1.18 15.94 11.31
C GLN A 757 0.60 16.91 10.25
N GLY A 758 0.41 16.42 9.02
CA GLY A 758 -0.29 17.13 7.93
C GLY A 758 0.45 18.30 7.26
N GLY A 759 1.68 18.62 7.69
CA GLY A 759 2.51 19.68 7.09
C GLY A 759 3.38 19.24 5.89
N PRO A 760 4.39 20.05 5.50
CA PRO A 760 5.32 19.74 4.43
C PRO A 760 6.10 18.46 4.75
N ALA A 761 6.43 17.73 3.68
CA ALA A 761 7.24 16.54 3.75
C ALA A 761 7.81 16.19 2.37
N ASP A 762 9.09 15.88 2.33
CA ASP A 762 9.83 15.40 1.15
C ASP A 762 9.78 13.87 1.03
N THR A 763 10.09 13.36 -0.17
CA THR A 763 10.34 11.95 -0.43
C THR A 763 11.85 11.68 -0.38
N MET A 764 12.27 10.86 0.57
CA MET A 764 13.65 10.46 0.87
C MET A 764 13.88 8.99 0.51
N PHE A 765 15.12 8.58 0.23
CA PHE A 765 15.50 7.16 0.16
C PHE A 765 16.94 6.82 0.62
N ARG A 766 17.17 5.53 0.88
CA ARG A 766 18.49 4.88 1.09
C ARG A 766 18.69 3.74 0.12
N ARG A 767 19.96 3.45 -0.20
CA ARG A 767 20.37 2.27 -0.99
C ARG A 767 20.97 1.19 -0.09
N ILE A 768 20.73 -0.06 -0.44
CA ILE A 768 21.49 -1.22 0.08
C ILE A 768 22.16 -1.88 -1.12
N LEU A 769 23.46 -2.10 -0.99
CA LEU A 769 24.36 -2.48 -2.08
C LEU A 769 24.80 -3.93 -1.98
N ILE A 770 25.30 -4.49 -3.08
CA ILE A 770 26.01 -5.77 -3.14
C ILE A 770 27.36 -5.57 -3.81
N ASP A 771 28.41 -6.23 -3.31
CA ASP A 771 29.75 -6.24 -3.88
C ASP A 771 30.04 -7.60 -4.54
N ALA A 772 30.42 -7.58 -5.82
CA ALA A 772 30.63 -8.79 -6.60
C ALA A 772 32.02 -9.46 -6.41
N GLU A 773 32.99 -8.82 -5.73
CA GLU A 773 34.24 -9.48 -5.32
C GLU A 773 34.10 -10.23 -3.99
N ASP A 774 33.24 -9.76 -3.05
CA ASP A 774 33.10 -10.33 -1.71
C ASP A 774 31.87 -11.26 -1.52
N TYR A 775 30.76 -11.10 -2.27
CA TYR A 775 29.52 -11.89 -2.07
C TYR A 775 29.69 -13.42 -2.28
N THR A 776 29.07 -14.21 -1.41
CA THR A 776 28.97 -15.68 -1.54
C THR A 776 27.55 -16.19 -1.27
N GLU A 777 26.89 -16.72 -2.30
CA GLU A 777 25.55 -17.35 -2.22
C GLU A 777 25.43 -18.36 -1.05
N GLY A 778 24.39 -18.20 -0.21
CA GLY A 778 24.05 -19.06 0.92
C GLY A 778 23.57 -18.29 2.16
N LEU A 779 23.12 -19.02 3.20
CA LEU A 779 22.55 -18.42 4.43
C LEU A 779 23.58 -17.60 5.27
N ASP A 780 24.87 -17.92 5.18
CA ASP A 780 25.98 -17.22 5.88
C ASP A 780 26.11 -15.73 5.47
N ASP A 781 25.64 -15.35 4.28
CA ASP A 781 25.86 -14.02 3.67
C ASP A 781 24.54 -13.45 3.12
N ASN A 782 23.89 -12.58 3.91
CA ASN A 782 22.65 -11.90 3.52
C ASN A 782 22.99 -10.60 2.77
N PRO A 783 22.81 -10.53 1.43
CA PRO A 783 23.20 -9.35 0.67
C PRO A 783 22.23 -8.18 0.89
N TYR A 784 21.03 -8.45 1.41
CA TYR A 784 20.02 -7.45 1.75
C TYR A 784 20.13 -6.96 3.22
N ALA A 785 21.21 -7.29 3.94
CA ALA A 785 21.43 -6.84 5.32
C ALA A 785 21.55 -5.30 5.43
N PHE A 786 21.12 -4.73 6.56
CA PHE A 786 21.22 -3.29 6.81
C PHE A 786 22.67 -2.79 6.88
N THR A 787 23.61 -3.64 7.27
CA THR A 787 25.05 -3.39 7.25
C THR A 787 25.59 -3.04 5.86
N ASN A 788 24.89 -3.44 4.79
CA ASN A 788 25.22 -3.10 3.40
C ASN A 788 24.56 -1.78 2.92
N MET A 789 23.94 -1.01 3.83
CA MET A 789 23.34 0.29 3.52
C MET A 789 24.40 1.37 3.26
N GLU A 790 24.18 2.16 2.20
CA GLU A 790 25.01 3.31 1.86
C GLU A 790 24.92 4.42 2.93
N CYS A 791 26.06 4.83 3.48
CA CYS A 791 26.19 5.93 4.44
C CYS A 791 27.51 6.70 4.29
N GLU A 792 27.77 7.27 3.11
CA GLU A 792 28.97 8.10 2.88
C GLU A 792 28.84 9.52 3.47
N GLU A 793 29.99 10.11 3.83
CA GLU A 793 30.08 11.48 4.34
C GLU A 793 29.84 12.54 3.26
N VAL A 794 28.79 13.36 3.41
CA VAL A 794 28.54 14.53 2.55
C VAL A 794 29.28 15.74 3.15
N GLY A 795 30.09 16.43 2.35
CA GLY A 795 30.94 17.53 2.83
C GLY A 795 32.04 17.13 3.83
N GLY A 796 32.32 15.82 3.97
CA GLY A 796 33.16 15.29 5.06
C GLY A 796 32.44 15.34 6.42
N SER A 797 31.13 15.07 6.44
CA SER A 797 30.29 15.02 7.63
C SER A 797 29.15 14.02 7.47
N GLY A 798 28.70 13.46 8.60
CA GLY A 798 27.54 12.56 8.62
C GLY A 798 27.83 11.13 8.16
N GLY A 799 28.94 10.49 8.55
CA GLY A 799 29.12 9.04 8.31
C GLY A 799 28.24 8.17 9.21
N TRP A 800 28.57 6.88 9.30
CA TRP A 800 28.04 6.01 10.36
C TRP A 800 28.39 6.57 11.77
N ALA A 801 27.46 6.48 12.71
CA ALA A 801 27.64 6.95 14.08
C ALA A 801 28.64 6.07 14.87
N GLU A 802 29.71 6.67 15.42
CA GLU A 802 30.57 6.02 16.40
C GLU A 802 29.93 6.06 17.80
N PHE A 803 29.73 4.90 18.44
CA PHE A 803 29.33 4.78 19.85
C PHE A 803 30.50 4.25 20.70
N ASP A 804 30.66 4.75 21.94
CA ASP A 804 31.73 4.32 22.87
C ASP A 804 31.54 2.85 23.35
N GLU A 805 30.29 2.38 23.46
CA GLU A 805 29.87 1.00 23.73
C GLU A 805 28.65 0.67 22.84
N PRO A 806 28.35 -0.61 22.50
CA PRO A 806 27.24 -0.96 21.61
C PRO A 806 25.88 -0.44 22.10
N ASN A 807 25.05 0.07 21.19
CA ASN A 807 23.76 0.68 21.54
C ASN A 807 22.61 -0.32 21.28
N PRO A 808 21.91 -0.82 22.32
CA PRO A 808 20.89 -1.87 22.16
C PRO A 808 19.62 -1.41 21.42
N TYR A 809 19.44 -0.10 21.20
CA TYR A 809 18.34 0.45 20.40
C TYR A 809 18.73 0.70 18.93
N TYR A 810 20.02 0.61 18.59
CA TYR A 810 20.55 0.74 17.23
C TYR A 810 21.57 -0.39 16.98
N PRO A 811 21.13 -1.65 16.84
CA PRO A 811 22.01 -2.82 16.88
C PRO A 811 23.11 -2.77 15.81
N ASP A 812 22.76 -2.44 14.55
CA ASP A 812 23.73 -2.24 13.46
C ASP A 812 24.11 -0.75 13.26
N GLY A 813 23.81 0.11 14.25
CA GLY A 813 24.18 1.53 14.27
C GLY A 813 23.16 2.49 13.63
N VAL A 814 23.59 3.72 13.42
CA VAL A 814 22.78 4.82 12.85
C VAL A 814 23.57 5.53 11.75
N CYS A 815 22.93 5.75 10.61
CA CYS A 815 23.52 6.57 9.54
C CYS A 815 23.24 8.06 9.77
N LEU A 816 24.30 8.87 9.93
CA LEU A 816 24.18 10.32 10.11
C LEU A 816 24.15 11.09 8.76
N ALA A 817 24.25 10.40 7.62
CA ALA A 817 24.26 11.04 6.31
C ALA A 817 22.86 11.51 5.92
N PRO A 818 22.72 12.58 5.12
CA PRO A 818 21.47 12.86 4.43
C PRO A 818 21.00 11.63 3.67
N ALA A 819 19.71 11.29 3.81
CA ALA A 819 19.04 10.42 2.84
C ALA A 819 18.98 11.16 1.49
N THR A 820 18.85 10.42 0.38
CA THR A 820 18.73 11.07 -0.93
C THR A 820 17.33 11.66 -1.08
N ASN A 821 17.24 12.98 -1.23
CA ASN A 821 15.99 13.72 -1.34
C ASN A 821 15.58 13.83 -2.82
N LEU A 822 14.49 13.14 -3.20
CA LEU A 822 14.02 13.11 -4.58
C LEU A 822 13.22 14.35 -4.97
N SER A 823 12.50 14.95 -4.01
CA SER A 823 11.55 16.04 -4.24
C SER A 823 12.02 17.44 -3.82
N GLY A 824 13.16 17.56 -3.15
CA GLY A 824 13.72 18.86 -2.77
C GLY A 824 13.96 19.78 -3.97
N VAL A 825 13.55 21.04 -3.85
CA VAL A 825 13.71 22.10 -4.86
C VAL A 825 14.17 23.41 -4.22
N ILE A 826 14.73 24.32 -5.01
CA ILE A 826 15.00 25.70 -4.61
C ILE A 826 13.89 26.62 -5.16
N PRO A 827 13.21 27.41 -4.30
CA PRO A 827 12.23 28.40 -4.75
C PRO A 827 12.87 29.72 -5.18
N ASP A 828 12.56 30.15 -6.41
CA ASP A 828 13.19 31.31 -7.06
C ASP A 828 12.43 32.62 -6.88
N THR A 829 11.10 32.57 -7.02
CA THR A 829 10.25 33.75 -6.92
C THR A 829 9.02 33.47 -6.07
N CYS A 830 8.72 34.41 -5.15
CA CYS A 830 7.67 34.26 -4.15
C CYS A 830 6.79 35.51 -4.06
N LEU A 831 5.51 35.33 -3.72
CA LEU A 831 4.57 36.42 -3.42
C LEU A 831 3.89 36.18 -2.06
N ASP A 832 3.54 37.25 -1.34
CA ASP A 832 2.58 37.17 -0.23
C ASP A 832 1.16 36.94 -0.78
N SER A 833 0.59 35.75 -0.59
CA SER A 833 -0.76 35.39 -1.06
C SER A 833 -1.91 36.21 -0.47
N ALA A 834 -1.69 36.96 0.62
CA ALA A 834 -2.69 37.85 1.21
C ALA A 834 -2.67 39.28 0.64
N THR A 835 -1.58 39.70 -0.01
CA THR A 835 -1.46 41.03 -0.64
C THR A 835 -1.15 41.00 -2.14
N ASN A 836 -0.77 39.84 -2.68
CA ASN A 836 -0.17 39.63 -4.00
C ASN A 836 0.99 40.60 -4.29
N ALA A 837 1.81 40.88 -3.26
CA ALA A 837 3.06 41.62 -3.39
C ALA A 837 4.25 40.65 -3.51
N ALA A 838 5.29 41.06 -4.25
CA ALA A 838 6.55 40.32 -4.31
C ALA A 838 7.19 40.21 -2.92
N ASP A 839 7.67 39.00 -2.61
CA ASP A 839 8.18 38.61 -1.30
C ASP A 839 9.50 37.83 -1.47
N ASP A 840 10.31 37.77 -0.41
CA ASP A 840 11.60 37.07 -0.44
C ASP A 840 11.39 35.57 -0.12
N CYS A 841 11.86 34.69 -1.01
CA CYS A 841 11.82 33.23 -0.80
C CYS A 841 12.74 32.78 0.37
N PRO A 842 12.50 31.57 0.95
CA PRO A 842 13.48 30.94 1.84
C PRO A 842 14.81 30.67 1.15
N THR A 843 15.89 30.70 1.93
CA THR A 843 17.25 30.36 1.51
C THR A 843 17.97 29.61 2.63
N VAL A 844 19.09 28.93 2.35
CA VAL A 844 19.90 28.23 3.36
C VAL A 844 21.30 28.85 3.46
N ASP A 845 21.76 29.15 4.68
CA ASP A 845 23.09 29.73 4.97
C ASP A 845 24.02 28.70 5.63
N PHE A 846 25.08 28.32 4.93
CA PHE A 846 26.12 27.38 5.38
C PHE A 846 27.35 28.10 6.00
N ALA A 847 27.33 29.42 6.18
CA ALA A 847 28.52 30.19 6.60
C ALA A 847 29.00 29.92 8.03
N SER A 848 28.20 29.24 8.86
CA SER A 848 28.57 28.85 10.23
C SER A 848 27.87 27.58 10.75
N SER A 849 27.50 26.67 9.85
CA SER A 849 26.70 25.48 10.13
C SER A 849 27.12 24.31 9.24
N THR A 850 27.01 23.09 9.73
CA THR A 850 27.42 21.86 9.03
C THR A 850 26.38 21.45 7.99
N PHE A 851 25.10 21.52 8.34
CA PHE A 851 23.95 21.10 7.52
C PHE A 851 23.04 22.28 7.12
N GLY A 852 23.55 23.50 7.13
CA GLY A 852 22.85 24.70 6.64
C GLY A 852 21.80 25.27 7.60
N GLN A 853 21.74 26.60 7.74
CA GLN A 853 20.73 27.29 8.55
C GLN A 853 19.60 27.79 7.65
N LEU A 854 18.34 27.49 7.97
CA LEU A 854 17.18 28.00 7.24
C LEU A 854 16.97 29.49 7.51
N VAL A 855 17.00 30.31 6.46
CA VAL A 855 16.90 31.77 6.51
C VAL A 855 15.65 32.25 5.77
N PHE A 856 14.84 33.05 6.46
CA PHE A 856 13.75 33.83 5.86
C PHE A 856 14.00 35.32 6.09
N PRO A 857 14.12 36.15 5.04
CA PRO A 857 14.41 37.57 5.20
C PRO A 857 13.33 38.38 5.95
N GLN A 858 12.06 37.95 5.90
CA GLN A 858 10.91 38.70 6.43
C GLN A 858 10.65 38.52 7.94
N SER A 859 11.08 37.42 8.55
CA SER A 859 10.84 37.14 9.97
C SER A 859 12.09 36.67 10.71
N LEU A 860 12.40 37.38 11.80
CA LEU A 860 13.48 37.01 12.74
C LEU A 860 13.08 35.73 13.48
N GLY A 861 13.51 34.58 12.93
CA GLY A 861 13.18 33.24 13.43
C GLY A 861 12.40 32.37 12.45
N GLY A 862 12.30 32.74 11.17
CA GLY A 862 11.54 31.99 10.15
C GLY A 862 10.03 32.20 10.27
N PRO A 863 9.22 31.69 9.33
CA PRO A 863 8.02 31.01 9.73
C PRO A 863 8.51 29.81 10.53
N ILE A 864 8.26 29.83 11.84
CA ILE A 864 8.31 28.57 12.60
C ILE A 864 7.40 27.57 11.86
N LEU A 865 7.74 26.29 11.99
CA LEU A 865 6.93 25.15 11.57
C LEU A 865 5.59 25.13 12.34
N GLN A 866 4.70 26.10 12.03
CA GLN A 866 3.67 26.59 12.96
C GLN A 866 2.46 25.66 13.05
N GLY A 867 2.60 24.62 13.90
CA GLY A 867 1.69 24.53 15.05
C GLY A 867 1.75 25.85 15.84
N TYR A 868 0.67 26.35 16.43
CA TYR A 868 -0.33 25.57 17.17
C TYR A 868 -1.74 25.56 16.57
N ILE A 869 -1.95 26.24 15.44
CA ILE A 869 -3.23 26.28 14.72
C ILE A 869 -2.95 26.25 13.21
N GLN A 870 -3.44 25.23 12.51
CA GLN A 870 -3.39 25.20 11.04
C GLN A 870 -4.17 26.39 10.46
N GLY A 871 -3.49 27.24 9.69
CA GLY A 871 -4.12 28.32 8.91
C GLY A 871 -3.69 29.75 9.23
N GLU A 872 -2.92 29.99 10.31
CA GLU A 872 -2.30 31.30 10.58
C GLU A 872 -0.77 31.26 10.36
N GLY A 873 -0.08 32.40 10.44
CA GLY A 873 1.39 32.47 10.55
C GLY A 873 2.15 33.01 9.35
N ASN A 874 2.10 32.33 8.19
CA ASN A 874 2.76 32.75 6.96
C ASN A 874 1.84 32.64 5.73
N THR A 875 2.04 33.56 4.78
CA THR A 875 1.29 33.71 3.53
C THR A 875 2.17 33.74 2.27
N THR A 876 3.50 33.68 2.39
CA THR A 876 4.41 33.49 1.23
C THR A 876 3.98 32.26 0.42
N LYS A 877 3.78 32.44 -0.90
CA LYS A 877 3.61 31.38 -1.90
C LYS A 877 4.78 31.37 -2.88
N ILE A 878 5.24 30.19 -3.28
CA ILE A 878 6.20 29.98 -4.37
C ILE A 878 5.46 30.16 -5.71
N LEU A 879 6.11 30.84 -6.67
CA LEU A 879 5.68 30.90 -8.07
C LEU A 879 6.53 30.02 -9.00
N THR A 880 7.85 30.11 -8.87
CA THR A 880 8.83 29.41 -9.73
C THR A 880 9.90 28.74 -8.87
N TRP A 881 10.46 27.63 -9.37
CA TRP A 881 11.44 26.81 -8.69
C TRP A 881 12.37 26.12 -9.70
N HIS A 882 13.50 25.60 -9.21
CA HIS A 882 14.39 24.72 -9.95
C HIS A 882 14.94 23.60 -9.05
N GLN A 883 15.53 22.59 -9.67
CA GLN A 883 16.11 21.44 -8.97
C GLN A 883 17.47 21.09 -9.60
N CYS A 884 18.45 20.80 -8.74
CA CYS A 884 19.81 20.45 -9.11
C CYS A 884 20.23 19.06 -8.60
N PRO A 885 21.18 18.38 -9.25
CA PRO A 885 21.84 18.77 -10.50
C PRO A 885 20.88 18.66 -11.70
N SER A 886 21.02 19.59 -12.66
CA SER A 886 20.25 19.66 -13.90
C SER A 886 21.08 20.44 -14.91
N ASP A 887 21.53 19.79 -15.99
CA ASP A 887 22.36 20.38 -17.05
C ASP A 887 21.51 20.92 -18.23
N GLY A 888 20.18 21.02 -18.03
CA GLY A 888 19.20 21.35 -19.06
C GLY A 888 19.32 22.78 -19.57
N VAL A 889 19.30 22.94 -20.90
CA VAL A 889 19.37 24.26 -21.54
C VAL A 889 17.96 24.71 -21.90
N GLN A 890 17.48 25.82 -21.32
CA GLN A 890 16.19 26.40 -21.70
C GLN A 890 16.12 26.64 -23.22
N SER A 891 15.23 25.93 -23.91
CA SER A 891 15.02 26.02 -25.35
C SER A 891 13.95 27.05 -25.71
N VAL A 892 12.87 27.10 -24.92
CA VAL A 892 11.71 28.00 -25.08
C VAL A 892 11.04 28.26 -23.71
N GLY A 893 10.23 29.30 -23.58
CA GLY A 893 9.49 29.61 -22.35
C GLY A 893 8.97 31.04 -22.27
N ASP A 894 7.96 31.27 -21.42
CA ASP A 894 7.35 32.59 -21.21
C ASP A 894 8.26 33.58 -20.48
N PHE A 895 9.17 33.06 -19.65
CA PHE A 895 10.16 33.82 -18.90
C PHE A 895 11.54 33.13 -18.97
N THR A 896 12.58 33.79 -18.48
CA THR A 896 13.90 33.17 -18.32
C THR A 896 13.96 32.52 -16.94
N ALA A 897 14.03 31.19 -16.90
CA ALA A 897 14.10 30.44 -15.65
C ALA A 897 15.46 30.57 -14.97
N VAL A 898 15.52 30.15 -13.70
CA VAL A 898 16.78 29.89 -13.00
C VAL A 898 17.20 28.45 -13.32
N THR A 899 18.51 28.26 -13.45
CA THR A 899 19.17 26.99 -13.76
C THR A 899 20.35 26.81 -12.82
N CYS A 900 20.86 25.58 -12.64
CA CYS A 900 22.00 25.30 -11.76
C CYS A 900 23.29 26.07 -12.15
N ASP A 901 23.43 26.47 -13.42
CA ASP A 901 24.54 27.32 -13.94
C ASP A 901 24.39 28.81 -13.53
N THR A 902 23.27 29.16 -12.90
CA THR A 902 22.86 30.52 -12.46
C THR A 902 22.38 30.59 -11.01
N ASP A 903 22.34 29.47 -10.29
CA ASP A 903 22.07 29.40 -8.86
C ASP A 903 23.23 30.08 -8.08
N ASP A 904 22.89 30.80 -7.01
CA ASP A 904 23.86 31.44 -6.10
C ASP A 904 24.28 30.47 -4.95
N ARG A 905 23.63 29.31 -4.81
CA ARG A 905 23.94 28.25 -3.83
C ARG A 905 25.09 27.36 -4.33
N THR A 906 26.04 27.03 -3.44
CA THR A 906 27.29 26.33 -3.82
C THR A 906 27.84 25.37 -2.73
N ASP A 907 26.98 24.79 -1.90
CA ASP A 907 27.36 23.75 -0.92
C ASP A 907 27.50 22.36 -1.55
N GLU A 908 28.04 21.42 -0.76
CA GLU A 908 28.36 20.05 -1.21
C GLU A 908 27.17 19.08 -1.06
N PHE A 909 25.99 19.55 -0.63
CA PHE A 909 24.78 18.73 -0.55
C PHE A 909 24.03 18.69 -1.88
N ALA A 910 23.75 19.87 -2.47
CA ALA A 910 22.78 20.06 -3.57
C ALA A 910 21.39 19.47 -3.25
N ASN A 911 20.39 19.64 -4.14
CA ASN A 911 19.01 19.26 -3.79
C ASN A 911 18.85 17.76 -3.48
N LEU A 912 19.64 16.90 -4.10
CA LEU A 912 19.64 15.45 -3.83
C LEU A 912 20.04 15.08 -2.39
N LYS A 913 20.63 15.97 -1.58
CA LYS A 913 20.94 15.73 -0.16
C LYS A 913 20.38 16.82 0.76
N ASP A 914 19.37 17.58 0.31
CA ASP A 914 18.67 18.61 1.09
C ASP A 914 17.92 18.00 2.28
N GLN A 915 17.97 18.66 3.44
CA GLN A 915 17.12 18.32 4.59
C GLN A 915 15.66 18.68 4.29
N SER A 916 14.69 17.95 4.87
CA SER A 916 13.25 18.00 4.53
C SER A 916 12.50 19.33 4.81
N TRP A 917 13.24 20.37 5.18
CA TRP A 917 12.77 21.71 5.54
C TRP A 917 13.57 22.82 4.85
N TYR A 918 14.54 22.50 3.98
CA TYR A 918 15.24 23.51 3.16
C TYR A 918 14.22 24.29 2.32
N ASN A 919 13.24 23.59 1.75
CA ASN A 919 11.95 24.15 1.38
C ASN A 919 10.87 23.71 2.39
N PRO A 920 10.33 24.60 3.25
CA PRO A 920 9.25 24.26 4.18
C PRO A 920 7.85 24.68 3.64
N LEU A 921 7.76 24.98 2.33
CA LEU A 921 6.55 25.50 1.69
C LEU A 921 5.84 24.47 0.78
N ASP A 922 6.52 23.44 0.30
CA ASP A 922 6.00 22.41 -0.61
C ASP A 922 5.56 21.12 0.11
N VAL A 923 5.14 20.10 -0.66
CA VAL A 923 4.81 18.76 -0.15
C VAL A 923 4.84 17.71 -1.27
N SER A 924 5.54 16.60 -1.04
CA SER A 924 5.54 15.40 -1.89
C SER A 924 4.52 14.36 -1.37
N LYS A 925 3.88 13.57 -2.24
CA LYS A 925 2.93 12.47 -1.95
C LYS A 925 3.02 11.33 -2.97
N GLY A 926 2.48 10.17 -2.59
CA GLY A 926 2.28 9.05 -3.52
C GLY A 926 3.55 8.52 -4.19
N HIS A 927 4.71 8.58 -3.53
CA HIS A 927 5.94 8.09 -4.13
C HIS A 927 5.89 6.56 -4.33
N ARG A 928 6.33 6.12 -5.50
CA ARG A 928 6.39 4.72 -5.96
C ARG A 928 7.51 4.61 -7.01
N GLY A 929 7.93 3.40 -7.37
CA GLY A 929 8.99 3.22 -8.36
C GLY A 929 9.44 1.76 -8.49
N TYR A 930 10.38 1.49 -9.40
CA TYR A 930 11.02 0.19 -9.56
C TYR A 930 12.53 0.31 -9.87
N LEU A 931 13.23 -0.81 -9.68
CA LEU A 931 14.67 -0.98 -9.91
C LEU A 931 14.88 -2.21 -10.81
N ASP A 932 15.74 -2.09 -11.81
CA ASP A 932 15.99 -3.13 -12.81
C ASP A 932 17.43 -3.05 -13.39
N GLY A 933 18.33 -3.87 -12.83
CA GLY A 933 19.77 -3.70 -13.01
C GLY A 933 20.20 -2.36 -12.43
N ASP A 934 20.85 -1.53 -13.25
CA ASP A 934 21.20 -0.15 -12.95
C ASP A 934 20.07 0.86 -13.16
N PHE A 935 19.01 0.50 -13.89
CA PHE A 935 17.91 1.43 -14.15
C PHE A 935 16.98 1.55 -12.93
N ALA A 936 16.78 2.77 -12.45
CA ALA A 936 15.82 3.07 -11.40
C ALA A 936 14.87 4.18 -11.84
N MET A 937 13.56 3.95 -11.70
CA MET A 937 12.51 4.94 -11.95
C MET A 937 11.74 5.19 -10.66
N PHE A 938 11.63 6.45 -10.26
CA PHE A 938 10.74 6.91 -9.20
C PHE A 938 9.71 7.89 -9.77
N LEU A 939 8.45 7.71 -9.37
CA LEU A 939 7.40 8.70 -9.51
C LEU A 939 6.97 9.22 -8.14
N TYR A 940 6.54 10.48 -8.07
CA TYR A 940 5.90 11.08 -6.90
C TYR A 940 5.06 12.29 -7.32
N ALA A 941 3.92 12.51 -6.65
CA ALA A 941 3.09 13.68 -6.88
C ALA A 941 3.52 14.82 -5.93
N TRP A 942 3.78 16.03 -6.42
CA TRP A 942 4.33 17.15 -5.63
C TRP A 942 3.54 18.46 -5.85
N SER A 943 3.55 19.32 -4.84
CA SER A 943 2.88 20.63 -4.86
C SER A 943 3.77 21.71 -4.25
N PRO A 944 3.97 22.87 -4.91
CA PRO A 944 4.85 23.95 -4.42
C PRO A 944 4.32 24.70 -3.18
N ASN A 945 3.05 24.52 -2.78
CA ASN A 945 2.48 25.26 -1.64
C ASN A 945 1.52 24.39 -0.79
N TRP A 946 2.03 23.62 0.17
CA TRP A 946 1.22 22.73 1.02
C TRP A 946 0.04 23.43 1.70
N ARG A 947 0.22 24.69 2.13
CA ARG A 947 -0.83 25.51 2.78
C ARG A 947 -2.00 25.88 1.86
N LEU A 948 -1.73 25.99 0.57
CA LEU A 948 -2.74 26.26 -0.45
C LEU A 948 -3.33 24.95 -0.97
N ASN A 949 -2.52 23.91 -1.11
CA ASN A 949 -2.98 22.57 -1.48
C ASN A 949 -3.98 22.01 -0.46
N ALA A 950 -3.73 22.18 0.84
CA ALA A 950 -4.63 21.74 1.93
C ALA A 950 -6.00 22.46 1.97
N LYS A 951 -6.36 23.20 0.92
CA LYS A 951 -7.64 23.88 0.70
C LYS A 951 -8.05 23.90 -0.78
N GLY A 952 -7.47 23.08 -1.66
CA GLY A 952 -7.80 23.08 -3.08
C GLY A 952 -7.38 24.35 -3.86
N ASN A 953 -6.43 25.12 -3.31
CA ASN A 953 -5.90 26.35 -3.94
C ASN A 953 -4.49 26.15 -4.53
N ASP A 954 -3.92 24.97 -4.37
CA ASP A 954 -2.77 24.43 -5.10
C ASP A 954 -3.07 22.97 -5.46
N ARG A 955 -2.36 22.41 -6.44
CA ARG A 955 -2.57 21.07 -6.95
C ARG A 955 -1.33 20.21 -6.75
N TYR A 956 -1.49 18.91 -6.92
CA TYR A 956 -0.41 17.97 -7.11
C TYR A 956 -0.20 17.72 -8.61
N ASP A 957 0.99 18.00 -9.13
CA ASP A 957 1.48 17.50 -10.41
C ASP A 957 2.28 16.22 -10.19
N LEU A 958 2.30 15.30 -11.16
CA LEU A 958 3.07 14.06 -11.12
C LEU A 958 4.49 14.32 -11.64
N TYR A 959 5.48 13.99 -10.83
CA TYR A 959 6.89 14.06 -11.20
C TYR A 959 7.49 12.66 -11.37
N VAL A 960 8.34 12.50 -12.37
CA VAL A 960 9.17 11.29 -12.58
C VAL A 960 10.65 11.65 -12.55
N ARG A 961 11.47 10.84 -11.89
CA ARG A 961 12.94 10.96 -11.88
C ARG A 961 13.56 9.59 -12.17
N ARG A 962 14.67 9.58 -12.91
CA ARG A 962 15.33 8.36 -13.39
C ARG A 962 16.83 8.36 -13.13
N SER A 963 17.39 7.17 -12.99
CA SER A 963 18.81 6.89 -12.81
C SER A 963 19.20 5.65 -13.63
N PHE A 964 20.48 5.58 -14.01
CA PHE A 964 21.09 4.54 -14.85
C PHE A 964 22.37 3.98 -14.22
N ASP A 965 22.50 4.10 -12.89
CA ASP A 965 23.64 3.68 -12.06
C ASP A 965 23.20 3.20 -10.65
N GLY A 966 21.97 2.69 -10.55
CA GLY A 966 21.38 2.22 -9.29
C GLY A 966 21.02 3.35 -8.32
N GLY A 967 20.78 4.57 -8.80
CA GLY A 967 20.33 5.71 -7.99
C GLY A 967 21.44 6.64 -7.47
N ASP A 968 22.66 6.55 -8.01
CA ASP A 968 23.79 7.42 -7.65
C ASP A 968 23.60 8.81 -8.27
N THR A 969 23.44 8.84 -9.59
CA THR A 969 23.16 10.04 -10.38
C THR A 969 21.81 9.95 -11.07
N TRP A 970 21.23 11.11 -11.34
CA TRP A 970 19.87 11.25 -11.88
C TRP A 970 19.98 11.99 -13.21
N THR A 971 19.70 11.28 -14.29
CA THR A 971 20.15 11.62 -15.66
C THR A 971 19.13 11.22 -16.73
N THR A 972 19.25 11.86 -17.89
CA THR A 972 18.66 11.37 -19.16
C THR A 972 19.31 10.07 -19.62
N THR A 973 18.68 9.28 -20.50
CA THR A 973 19.24 7.99 -20.96
C THR A 973 20.67 8.16 -21.50
N PRO A 974 21.65 7.38 -21.00
CA PRO A 974 23.03 7.50 -21.45
C PRO A 974 23.21 7.23 -22.95
N ALA A 975 24.17 7.91 -23.57
CA ALA A 975 24.57 7.69 -24.97
C ALA A 975 25.22 6.31 -25.25
N SER A 976 25.17 5.39 -24.27
CA SER A 976 25.68 4.02 -24.26
C SER A 976 25.31 3.38 -22.92
N PHE A 977 24.10 2.80 -22.80
CA PHE A 977 23.62 2.12 -21.60
C PHE A 977 23.45 0.62 -21.86
N THR A 978 24.02 -0.24 -21.03
CA THR A 978 23.76 -1.69 -21.08
C THR A 978 22.63 -1.99 -20.10
N ALA A 979 21.49 -2.50 -20.58
CA ALA A 979 20.33 -2.71 -19.73
C ALA A 979 20.30 -4.11 -19.08
N SER A 980 19.25 -4.39 -18.31
CA SER A 980 19.04 -5.65 -17.58
C SER A 980 18.90 -6.90 -18.45
N ASP A 981 18.78 -6.73 -19.78
CA ASP A 981 18.80 -7.78 -20.80
C ASP A 981 20.22 -8.09 -21.34
N GLY A 982 21.21 -7.25 -21.03
CA GLY A 982 22.58 -7.34 -21.53
C GLY A 982 22.82 -6.73 -22.93
N GLU A 983 21.81 -6.07 -23.53
CA GLU A 983 21.93 -5.38 -24.81
C GLU A 983 22.23 -3.88 -24.64
N LEU A 984 22.75 -3.25 -25.70
CA LEU A 984 23.24 -1.87 -25.68
C LEU A 984 22.23 -0.88 -26.27
N TYR A 985 21.65 -0.07 -25.39
CA TYR A 985 20.78 1.05 -25.70
C TYR A 985 21.59 2.35 -25.85
N VAL A 986 21.05 3.30 -26.61
CA VAL A 986 21.72 4.58 -26.93
C VAL A 986 20.67 5.69 -26.90
N GLY A 987 20.62 6.44 -25.80
CA GLY A 987 19.89 7.71 -25.78
C GLY A 987 20.55 8.73 -26.70
N ASP A 988 19.77 9.63 -27.28
CA ASP A 988 20.24 10.78 -28.06
C ASP A 988 19.95 12.14 -27.38
N GLY A 989 18.85 12.24 -26.64
CA GLY A 989 18.51 13.36 -25.78
C GLY A 989 17.01 13.38 -25.46
N THR A 990 16.52 14.51 -24.96
CA THR A 990 15.09 14.72 -24.65
C THR A 990 14.81 16.22 -24.57
N VAL A 991 13.54 16.59 -24.69
CA VAL A 991 13.04 17.89 -24.21
C VAL A 991 12.02 17.64 -23.11
N THR A 992 12.01 18.45 -22.06
CA THR A 992 11.00 18.40 -21.00
C THR A 992 10.49 19.79 -20.69
N CYS A 993 9.21 19.91 -20.31
CA CYS A 993 8.58 21.19 -19.97
C CYS A 993 8.11 21.21 -18.52
N GLU A 994 8.13 22.38 -17.89
CA GLU A 994 7.61 22.61 -16.54
C GLU A 994 6.55 23.73 -16.55
N ASN A 995 5.46 23.50 -15.82
CA ASN A 995 4.33 24.42 -15.68
C ASN A 995 4.37 25.10 -14.33
N TYR A 996 4.90 26.32 -14.32
CA TYR A 996 5.06 27.15 -13.12
C TYR A 996 3.78 27.85 -12.72
N ARG A 997 3.77 28.46 -11.53
CA ARG A 997 2.56 29.06 -10.94
C ARG A 997 2.41 30.52 -11.34
N SER A 998 1.22 30.91 -11.79
CA SER A 998 0.91 32.29 -12.18
C SER A 998 0.83 33.25 -10.98
N GLU A 999 1.03 34.55 -11.25
CA GLU A 999 0.82 35.60 -10.24
C GLU A 999 -0.64 35.60 -9.72
N VAL A 1000 -1.60 35.21 -10.57
CA VAL A 1000 -3.05 35.40 -10.39
C VAL A 1000 -3.64 34.33 -9.49
N THR A 1001 -4.16 34.73 -8.32
CA THR A 1001 -4.79 33.80 -7.37
C THR A 1001 -6.29 33.58 -7.65
N GLN A 1002 -6.76 32.36 -7.41
CA GLN A 1002 -8.18 31.97 -7.41
C GLN A 1002 -8.95 32.21 -8.73
N VAL A 1003 -8.27 32.09 -9.87
CA VAL A 1003 -8.90 31.98 -11.19
C VAL A 1003 -8.80 30.52 -11.64
N PRO A 1004 -9.91 29.76 -11.77
CA PRO A 1004 -9.86 28.33 -12.12
C PRO A 1004 -9.34 28.02 -13.54
N GLN A 1005 -9.16 29.05 -14.36
CA GLN A 1005 -8.64 29.04 -15.73
C GLN A 1005 -7.63 30.19 -15.85
N ALA A 1006 -6.57 30.12 -15.05
CA ALA A 1006 -5.40 30.97 -15.21
C ALA A 1006 -4.45 30.31 -16.22
N ASP A 1007 -3.82 31.13 -17.06
CA ASP A 1007 -2.77 30.68 -17.96
C ASP A 1007 -1.48 30.54 -17.13
N GLU A 1008 -1.04 29.32 -16.87
CA GLU A 1008 0.13 29.02 -16.03
C GLU A 1008 1.43 29.08 -16.87
N PRO A 1009 2.50 29.77 -16.44
CA PRO A 1009 3.67 29.99 -17.30
C PRO A 1009 4.52 28.73 -17.53
N THR A 1010 4.80 28.41 -18.80
CA THR A 1010 5.58 27.22 -19.16
C THR A 1010 7.03 27.57 -19.54
N VAL A 1011 7.96 26.66 -19.24
CA VAL A 1011 9.35 26.68 -19.73
C VAL A 1011 9.76 25.27 -20.15
N CYS A 1012 10.46 25.14 -21.29
CA CYS A 1012 10.99 23.86 -21.74
C CYS A 1012 12.52 23.87 -21.83
N TYR A 1013 13.13 22.72 -21.55
CA TYR A 1013 14.56 22.50 -21.43
C TYR A 1013 15.00 21.36 -22.36
N GLU A 1014 16.05 21.59 -23.15
CA GLU A 1014 16.71 20.60 -24.01
C GLU A 1014 17.87 19.97 -23.24
N TYR A 1015 17.87 18.63 -23.15
CA TYR A 1015 18.96 17.84 -22.57
C TYR A 1015 19.55 16.90 -23.64
N GLY A 1016 20.86 16.72 -23.62
CA GLY A 1016 21.54 15.67 -24.39
C GLY A 1016 21.71 14.40 -23.57
N ALA A 1017 21.82 13.25 -24.23
CA ALA A 1017 21.94 11.94 -23.58
C ALA A 1017 23.05 11.84 -22.51
N GLY A 1018 22.69 11.26 -21.36
CA GLY A 1018 23.59 11.00 -20.22
C GLY A 1018 24.05 12.23 -19.43
N ILE A 1019 23.29 13.33 -19.43
CA ILE A 1019 23.57 14.50 -18.57
C ILE A 1019 22.58 14.59 -17.40
N ALA A 1020 22.89 15.41 -16.38
CA ALA A 1020 22.09 15.49 -15.16
C ALA A 1020 20.69 16.07 -15.43
N GLU A 1021 19.66 15.48 -14.80
CA GLU A 1021 18.26 15.83 -15.01
C GLU A 1021 17.51 16.17 -13.70
N GLN A 1022 16.68 17.20 -13.79
CA GLN A 1022 15.62 17.45 -12.80
C GLN A 1022 14.49 16.42 -12.96
N ALA A 1023 13.64 16.28 -11.94
CA ALA A 1023 12.41 15.51 -12.09
C ALA A 1023 11.45 16.17 -13.09
N ARG A 1024 10.81 15.35 -13.92
CA ARG A 1024 9.89 15.79 -14.99
C ARG A 1024 8.46 15.84 -14.50
N ASN A 1025 7.79 16.97 -14.61
CA ASN A 1025 6.33 17.03 -14.53
C ASN A 1025 5.74 16.31 -15.77
N VAL A 1026 5.06 15.17 -15.57
CA VAL A 1026 4.44 14.40 -16.67
C VAL A 1026 2.93 14.63 -16.81
N THR A 1027 2.28 15.24 -15.82
CA THR A 1027 0.84 15.54 -15.87
C THR A 1027 0.50 16.81 -16.64
N GLN A 1028 1.36 17.83 -16.58
CA GLN A 1028 1.24 19.07 -17.35
C GLN A 1028 -0.13 19.77 -17.22
N HIS A 1029 -0.81 19.67 -16.07
CA HIS A 1029 -2.13 20.29 -15.86
C HIS A 1029 -2.04 21.81 -16.14
N SER A 1030 -2.98 22.42 -16.89
CA SER A 1030 -3.06 23.88 -16.91
C SER A 1030 -3.70 24.41 -15.64
N ARG A 1031 -4.76 23.78 -15.17
CA ARG A 1031 -5.69 24.40 -14.21
C ARG A 1031 -5.47 24.01 -12.76
N MET A 1032 -5.95 24.88 -11.87
CA MET A 1032 -5.94 24.65 -10.42
C MET A 1032 -7.05 23.70 -9.95
N ARG A 1033 -8.04 23.42 -10.79
CA ARG A 1033 -9.17 22.53 -10.48
C ARG A 1033 -8.81 21.06 -10.62
N VAL A 1034 -7.83 20.71 -11.45
CA VAL A 1034 -7.37 19.32 -11.59
C VAL A 1034 -6.18 19.10 -10.67
N THR A 1035 -6.12 17.94 -10.02
CA THR A 1035 -5.02 17.52 -9.15
C THR A 1035 -4.75 16.02 -9.35
N THR A 1036 -3.53 15.58 -9.11
CA THR A 1036 -3.14 14.17 -9.32
C THR A 1036 -3.49 13.31 -8.11
N LEU A 1037 -4.15 12.18 -8.39
CA LEU A 1037 -4.48 11.09 -7.47
C LEU A 1037 -3.81 9.78 -7.94
N ASP A 1038 -3.69 8.85 -6.99
CA ASP A 1038 -3.06 7.52 -7.06
C ASP A 1038 -2.25 7.11 -8.33
N PRO A 1039 -1.07 7.72 -8.58
CA PRO A 1039 -0.24 7.40 -9.75
C PRO A 1039 0.38 6.00 -9.65
N ARG A 1040 0.24 5.18 -10.69
CA ARG A 1040 0.70 3.78 -10.82
C ARG A 1040 1.69 3.65 -11.99
N TYR A 1041 2.42 2.54 -12.01
CA TYR A 1041 3.33 2.17 -13.08
C TYR A 1041 3.37 0.64 -13.22
N ALA A 1042 3.77 0.14 -14.38
CA ALA A 1042 4.13 -1.26 -14.59
C ALA A 1042 5.41 -1.36 -15.44
N PRO A 1043 6.52 -1.92 -14.92
CA PRO A 1043 7.70 -2.21 -15.73
C PRO A 1043 7.40 -3.36 -16.68
N SER A 1044 8.05 -3.42 -17.84
CA SER A 1044 7.98 -4.61 -18.70
C SER A 1044 8.32 -5.88 -17.90
N ALA A 1045 7.49 -6.93 -18.04
CA ALA A 1045 7.68 -8.14 -17.26
C ALA A 1045 9.03 -8.82 -17.57
N ALA A 1046 9.61 -9.51 -16.59
CA ALA A 1046 10.86 -10.26 -16.78
C ALA A 1046 10.77 -11.22 -17.99
N ALA A 1047 11.93 -11.44 -18.64
CA ALA A 1047 12.05 -12.44 -19.70
C ALA A 1047 11.66 -13.83 -19.18
N ILE A 1048 10.97 -14.62 -20.01
CA ILE A 1048 10.55 -15.97 -19.63
C ILE A 1048 11.74 -16.91 -19.80
N ASP A 1049 12.11 -17.68 -18.76
CA ASP A 1049 13.11 -18.74 -18.91
C ASP A 1049 12.52 -19.86 -19.82
N PRO A 1050 13.13 -20.15 -20.99
CA PRO A 1050 12.62 -21.11 -21.95
C PRO A 1050 12.61 -22.56 -21.44
N ASP A 1051 13.46 -22.89 -20.46
CA ASP A 1051 13.66 -24.23 -19.91
C ASP A 1051 13.11 -24.37 -18.47
N ALA A 1052 12.81 -23.28 -17.75
CA ALA A 1052 12.46 -23.31 -16.31
C ALA A 1052 11.20 -22.54 -15.86
N CYS A 1053 10.45 -21.86 -16.75
CA CYS A 1053 9.26 -21.06 -16.34
C CYS A 1053 8.13 -21.89 -15.69
N VAL A 1054 8.03 -23.18 -16.04
CA VAL A 1054 7.16 -24.18 -15.41
C VAL A 1054 8.01 -25.38 -15.01
N ASP A 1055 7.61 -26.08 -13.95
CA ASP A 1055 8.26 -27.31 -13.49
C ASP A 1055 7.65 -28.53 -14.22
N ASP A 1056 8.48 -29.38 -14.84
CA ASP A 1056 8.02 -30.61 -15.50
C ASP A 1056 7.90 -31.82 -14.55
N THR A 1057 8.22 -31.63 -13.27
CA THR A 1057 8.04 -32.61 -12.18
C THR A 1057 6.74 -32.40 -11.39
N ASP A 1058 6.18 -31.19 -11.39
CA ASP A 1058 4.87 -30.86 -10.81
C ASP A 1058 3.72 -31.57 -11.57
N LEU A 1059 2.95 -32.37 -10.85
CA LEU A 1059 1.84 -33.18 -11.40
C LEU A 1059 0.65 -32.34 -11.92
N THR A 1060 0.61 -31.05 -11.65
CA THR A 1060 -0.42 -30.11 -12.14
C THR A 1060 -0.07 -29.47 -13.48
N ILE A 1061 1.20 -29.58 -13.92
CA ILE A 1061 1.73 -29.10 -15.20
C ILE A 1061 1.62 -30.18 -16.30
N ASP A 1062 1.37 -29.75 -17.54
CA ASP A 1062 1.67 -30.54 -18.74
C ASP A 1062 2.40 -29.62 -19.72
N THR A 1063 3.69 -29.87 -19.96
CA THR A 1063 4.54 -29.03 -20.83
C THR A 1063 4.19 -29.10 -22.32
N SER A 1064 3.21 -29.93 -22.71
CA SER A 1064 2.60 -29.93 -24.04
C SER A 1064 1.34 -29.04 -24.15
N VAL A 1065 0.89 -28.48 -23.03
CA VAL A 1065 -0.24 -27.53 -22.92
C VAL A 1065 0.25 -26.18 -22.39
N MET A 1066 1.00 -26.18 -21.29
CA MET A 1066 1.61 -25.02 -20.64
C MET A 1066 3.04 -24.86 -21.13
N THR A 1067 3.44 -23.69 -21.65
CA THR A 1067 4.75 -23.57 -22.28
C THR A 1067 5.44 -22.21 -22.07
N CYS A 1068 6.77 -22.24 -22.04
CA CYS A 1068 7.65 -21.08 -21.91
C CYS A 1068 7.98 -20.40 -23.25
N LEU A 1069 7.63 -21.04 -24.37
CA LEU A 1069 7.90 -20.55 -25.72
C LEU A 1069 6.61 -20.05 -26.35
N ASP A 1070 6.62 -18.84 -26.90
CA ASP A 1070 5.57 -18.41 -27.82
C ASP A 1070 5.54 -19.36 -29.03
N PRO A 1071 4.41 -20.03 -29.35
CA PRO A 1071 4.34 -20.95 -30.49
C PRO A 1071 4.42 -20.26 -31.86
N SER A 1072 4.17 -18.95 -31.93
CA SER A 1072 4.15 -18.19 -33.19
C SER A 1072 5.57 -17.98 -33.73
N THR A 1073 6.51 -17.63 -32.84
CA THR A 1073 7.94 -17.45 -33.13
C THR A 1073 8.77 -18.70 -32.85
N GLY A 1074 8.37 -19.51 -31.87
CA GLY A 1074 9.10 -20.70 -31.39
C GLY A 1074 10.25 -20.39 -30.44
N VAL A 1075 10.22 -19.24 -29.77
CA VAL A 1075 11.19 -18.80 -28.74
C VAL A 1075 10.46 -18.28 -27.49
N ALA A 1076 11.16 -18.12 -26.37
CA ALA A 1076 10.61 -17.41 -25.22
C ALA A 1076 10.49 -15.90 -25.52
N GLU A 1077 9.57 -15.21 -24.84
CA GLU A 1077 9.48 -13.75 -24.94
C GLU A 1077 10.74 -13.09 -24.37
N VAL A 1078 11.38 -12.28 -25.21
CA VAL A 1078 12.50 -11.41 -24.84
C VAL A 1078 11.91 -10.15 -24.22
N ARG A 1079 12.52 -9.66 -23.12
CA ARG A 1079 12.11 -8.42 -22.48
C ARG A 1079 12.64 -7.20 -23.24
N ASP A 1080 11.84 -6.14 -23.32
CA ASP A 1080 12.33 -4.79 -23.62
C ASP A 1080 12.39 -3.97 -22.31
N PRO A 1081 13.56 -3.79 -21.68
CA PRO A 1081 13.70 -3.02 -20.45
C PRO A 1081 13.59 -1.51 -20.65
N SER A 1082 13.65 -1.00 -21.89
CA SER A 1082 13.50 0.42 -22.20
C SER A 1082 12.05 0.90 -22.14
N ARG A 1083 11.10 -0.04 -22.16
CA ARG A 1083 9.66 0.23 -22.12
C ARG A 1083 9.04 -0.07 -20.77
N TYR A 1084 8.19 0.83 -20.30
CA TYR A 1084 7.31 0.64 -19.14
C TYR A 1084 6.02 1.43 -19.32
N PHE A 1085 5.05 1.26 -18.43
CA PHE A 1085 3.77 1.95 -18.46
C PHE A 1085 3.57 2.80 -17.22
N MET A 1086 2.80 3.88 -17.37
CA MET A 1086 2.30 4.67 -16.24
C MET A 1086 0.80 4.90 -16.38
N VAL A 1087 0.12 4.98 -15.23
CA VAL A 1087 -1.28 5.40 -15.13
C VAL A 1087 -1.41 6.42 -14.00
N PHE A 1088 -2.25 7.44 -14.14
CA PHE A 1088 -2.59 8.31 -13.01
C PHE A 1088 -4.07 8.69 -13.01
N GLU A 1089 -4.57 9.03 -11.84
CA GLU A 1089 -5.95 9.46 -11.64
C GLU A 1089 -5.99 10.99 -11.54
N THR A 1090 -7.04 11.59 -12.08
CA THR A 1090 -7.33 13.02 -11.89
C THR A 1090 -8.42 13.21 -10.84
N GLY A 1091 -8.36 14.28 -10.06
CA GLY A 1091 -9.40 14.63 -9.08
C GLY A 1091 -9.85 16.10 -9.15
N ASP A 1092 -11.09 16.38 -8.74
CA ASP A 1092 -11.58 17.76 -8.59
C ASP A 1092 -11.05 18.36 -7.28
N ASN A 1093 -10.05 19.21 -7.43
CA ASN A 1093 -9.37 19.89 -6.35
C ASN A 1093 -10.28 20.86 -5.57
N SER A 1094 -11.48 21.21 -6.08
CA SER A 1094 -12.39 22.14 -5.40
C SER A 1094 -13.10 21.54 -4.18
N THR A 1095 -13.12 20.21 -4.05
CA THR A 1095 -13.75 19.48 -2.93
C THR A 1095 -12.80 19.30 -1.74
N VAL A 1096 -11.50 19.58 -1.92
CA VAL A 1096 -10.44 19.48 -0.89
C VAL A 1096 -10.67 20.40 0.33
N GLN A 1097 -11.62 21.34 0.26
CA GLN A 1097 -12.04 22.11 1.44
C GLN A 1097 -13.05 21.36 2.35
N VAL A 1098 -13.65 20.26 1.89
CA VAL A 1098 -14.64 19.45 2.63
C VAL A 1098 -14.26 17.96 2.78
N GLY A 1099 -13.37 17.42 1.95
CA GLY A 1099 -12.82 16.06 2.02
C GLY A 1099 -11.47 15.96 1.29
N GLU A 1100 -11.13 14.81 0.70
CA GLU A 1100 -10.13 14.76 -0.39
C GLU A 1100 -10.72 15.33 -1.72
N ALA A 1101 -9.92 15.36 -2.79
CA ALA A 1101 -10.38 15.68 -4.14
C ALA A 1101 -11.22 14.52 -4.68
N GLU A 1102 -12.41 14.78 -5.21
CA GLU A 1102 -13.26 13.75 -5.81
C GLU A 1102 -12.60 13.16 -7.06
N PRO A 1103 -12.41 11.82 -7.16
CA PRO A 1103 -11.85 11.15 -8.33
C PRO A 1103 -12.62 11.44 -9.63
N LEU A 1104 -11.93 11.49 -10.76
CA LEU A 1104 -12.45 11.81 -12.09
C LEU A 1104 -12.01 10.75 -13.13
N ASP A 1105 -11.24 11.15 -14.14
CA ASP A 1105 -10.77 10.30 -15.24
C ASP A 1105 -9.38 9.68 -14.92
N LEU A 1106 -9.16 8.46 -15.41
CA LEU A 1106 -7.95 7.65 -15.26
C LEU A 1106 -7.15 7.68 -16.57
N PHE A 1107 -5.87 8.03 -16.54
CA PHE A 1107 -5.01 8.28 -17.69
C PHE A 1107 -3.87 7.28 -17.83
N TYR A 1108 -3.48 6.90 -19.05
CA TYR A 1108 -2.39 5.94 -19.33
C TYR A 1108 -1.40 6.43 -20.40
N SER A 1109 -0.17 5.89 -20.36
CA SER A 1109 0.87 6.08 -21.39
C SER A 1109 1.93 4.96 -21.36
N ARG A 1110 2.61 4.72 -22.50
CA ARG A 1110 3.83 3.91 -22.63
C ARG A 1110 5.05 4.83 -22.59
N ALA A 1111 5.98 4.57 -21.69
CA ALA A 1111 7.31 5.16 -21.71
C ALA A 1111 8.17 4.45 -22.78
N GLU A 1112 8.84 5.22 -23.62
CA GLU A 1112 9.86 4.74 -24.57
C GLU A 1112 11.23 5.36 -24.25
N SER A 1113 12.31 4.73 -24.72
CA SER A 1113 13.69 5.14 -24.40
C SER A 1113 13.90 5.37 -22.89
N PHE A 1114 13.48 4.39 -22.08
CA PHE A 1114 13.47 4.44 -20.61
C PHE A 1114 12.66 5.60 -20.02
N GLY A 1115 11.69 6.15 -20.75
CA GLY A 1115 10.93 7.34 -20.33
C GLY A 1115 11.64 8.66 -20.60
N ASP A 1116 12.46 8.74 -21.66
CA ASP A 1116 12.75 10.03 -22.29
C ASP A 1116 11.52 10.57 -23.02
N ASP A 1117 10.68 9.68 -23.57
CA ASP A 1117 9.40 10.01 -24.17
C ASP A 1117 8.25 9.23 -23.51
N TYR A 1118 7.06 9.83 -23.48
CA TYR A 1118 5.81 9.16 -23.10
C TYR A 1118 4.82 9.24 -24.25
N VAL A 1119 4.33 8.09 -24.71
CA VAL A 1119 3.54 7.94 -25.94
C VAL A 1119 2.28 7.11 -25.75
N VAL A 1120 1.28 7.43 -26.56
CA VAL A 1120 0.11 6.57 -26.85
C VAL A 1120 0.03 6.29 -28.36
N TRP A 1121 0.62 7.17 -29.17
CA TRP A 1121 0.32 7.35 -30.58
C TRP A 1121 1.56 7.59 -31.44
N ALA A 1122 2.46 8.44 -30.98
CA ALA A 1122 3.79 8.55 -31.57
C ALA A 1122 4.67 7.34 -31.22
N GLU A 1123 5.76 7.15 -31.96
CA GLU A 1123 6.85 6.25 -31.58
C GLU A 1123 8.19 6.98 -31.69
N THR A 1124 9.10 6.69 -30.77
CA THR A 1124 10.45 7.27 -30.73
C THR A 1124 11.56 6.21 -30.70
N ASP A 1125 11.28 4.98 -30.25
CA ASP A 1125 12.26 3.87 -30.22
C ASP A 1125 12.28 2.98 -31.49
N SER A 1126 11.22 3.01 -32.30
CA SER A 1126 10.96 2.02 -33.35
C SER A 1126 11.61 2.30 -34.72
N ALA A 1127 11.38 1.40 -35.70
CA ALA A 1127 11.90 1.55 -37.06
C ALA A 1127 11.17 2.61 -37.90
N SER A 1128 9.97 3.02 -37.47
CA SER A 1128 9.16 4.07 -38.08
C SER A 1128 9.20 5.40 -37.32
N ALA A 1129 9.86 5.43 -36.16
CA ALA A 1129 9.96 6.55 -35.21
C ALA A 1129 10.13 7.93 -35.86
N ASP A 1130 9.29 8.87 -35.44
CA ASP A 1130 9.32 10.27 -35.85
C ASP A 1130 8.76 11.16 -34.72
N ALA A 1131 9.61 11.47 -33.74
CA ALA A 1131 9.29 12.35 -32.62
C ALA A 1131 8.82 13.77 -33.03
N THR A 1132 8.85 14.13 -34.32
CA THR A 1132 8.20 15.36 -34.81
C THR A 1132 6.67 15.25 -34.89
N LEU A 1133 6.11 14.06 -34.68
CA LEU A 1133 4.67 13.80 -34.56
C LEU A 1133 4.17 13.72 -33.11
N CYS A 1134 5.07 13.69 -32.12
CA CYS A 1134 4.72 13.61 -30.71
C CYS A 1134 3.83 14.78 -30.27
N TYR A 1135 2.68 14.47 -29.69
CA TYR A 1135 1.93 15.43 -28.89
C TYR A 1135 2.62 15.60 -27.50
N PRO A 1136 2.59 16.78 -26.85
CA PRO A 1136 2.03 18.08 -27.28
C PRO A 1136 2.90 18.90 -28.24
N SER A 1137 4.11 18.46 -28.61
CA SER A 1137 5.00 19.24 -29.49
C SER A 1137 4.43 19.49 -30.89
N ASP A 1138 3.79 18.50 -31.53
CA ASP A 1138 2.83 18.74 -32.61
C ASP A 1138 1.42 18.82 -31.99
N PRO A 1139 0.69 19.94 -32.14
CA PRO A 1139 -0.64 20.10 -31.55
C PRO A 1139 -1.76 19.39 -32.34
N HIS A 1140 -1.52 18.84 -33.54
CA HIS A 1140 -2.52 18.10 -34.34
C HIS A 1140 -3.88 18.82 -34.55
N GLU A 1141 -3.82 20.13 -34.78
CA GLU A 1141 -4.97 21.07 -34.88
C GLU A 1141 -5.69 21.42 -33.54
N ASP A 1142 -5.13 21.12 -32.36
CA ASP A 1142 -5.67 21.57 -31.07
C ASP A 1142 -5.48 23.09 -30.82
N ASP A 1143 -6.59 23.84 -30.81
CA ASP A 1143 -6.66 25.29 -30.54
C ASP A 1143 -6.13 25.69 -29.14
N GLY A 1144 -5.94 24.75 -28.22
CA GLY A 1144 -5.39 24.97 -26.87
C GLY A 1144 -3.85 25.01 -26.85
N ILE A 1145 -3.18 24.16 -27.63
CA ILE A 1145 -1.71 24.09 -27.69
C ILE A 1145 -1.12 25.02 -28.77
N ILE A 1146 -1.87 25.32 -29.85
CA ILE A 1146 -1.42 26.21 -30.92
C ILE A 1146 -1.07 27.61 -30.39
N GLY A 1147 0.19 28.02 -30.58
CA GLY A 1147 0.73 29.31 -30.14
C GLY A 1147 1.22 29.36 -28.69
N THR A 1148 1.25 28.23 -27.99
CA THR A 1148 1.86 28.11 -26.65
C THR A 1148 3.39 28.02 -26.71
N VAL A 1149 4.03 27.90 -25.54
CA VAL A 1149 5.46 27.57 -25.40
C VAL A 1149 5.79 26.16 -25.94
N VAL A 1150 4.82 25.25 -25.92
CA VAL A 1150 5.04 23.81 -26.18
C VAL A 1150 5.01 23.47 -27.68
N GLU A 1151 4.30 24.27 -28.51
CA GLU A 1151 4.25 24.10 -29.97
C GLU A 1151 5.66 24.10 -30.60
N GLY A 1152 6.07 22.96 -31.14
CA GLY A 1152 7.38 22.77 -31.77
C GLY A 1152 8.57 22.77 -30.81
N SER A 1153 8.33 22.53 -29.51
CA SER A 1153 9.37 22.44 -28.47
C SER A 1153 10.25 21.19 -28.60
N GLY A 1154 9.71 20.08 -29.09
CA GLY A 1154 10.32 18.74 -29.08
C GLY A 1154 9.93 17.85 -27.89
N PHE A 1155 8.99 18.30 -27.03
CA PHE A 1155 8.51 17.53 -25.87
C PHE A 1155 7.48 16.46 -26.29
N CYS A 1156 7.75 15.19 -25.96
CA CYS A 1156 6.85 14.05 -26.18
C CYS A 1156 6.24 13.59 -24.86
N ASN A 1157 4.94 13.84 -24.65
CA ASN A 1157 4.26 13.56 -23.39
C ASN A 1157 2.76 13.32 -23.61
N GLU A 1158 2.45 12.21 -24.26
CA GLU A 1158 1.10 11.78 -24.62
C GLU A 1158 0.49 10.93 -23.51
N PHE A 1159 -0.73 11.27 -23.10
CA PHE A 1159 -1.56 10.47 -22.20
C PHE A 1159 -3.00 10.44 -22.72
N ASP A 1160 -3.64 9.27 -22.69
CA ASP A 1160 -5.04 9.06 -23.10
C ASP A 1160 -5.87 8.44 -21.95
N ARG A 1161 -7.20 8.46 -22.07
CA ARG A 1161 -8.10 7.97 -21.03
C ARG A 1161 -8.29 6.45 -21.04
N ALA A 1162 -8.10 5.82 -19.89
CA ALA A 1162 -8.30 4.40 -19.65
C ALA A 1162 -9.81 4.03 -19.57
N ASN A 1163 -10.60 4.82 -18.82
CA ASN A 1163 -12.03 4.61 -18.55
C ASN A 1163 -12.95 5.07 -19.71
N ALA A 1164 -14.19 4.55 -19.70
CA ALA A 1164 -15.16 4.76 -20.79
C ALA A 1164 -15.51 6.25 -21.01
N GLY A 1165 -15.61 7.00 -19.92
CA GLY A 1165 -15.84 8.44 -19.90
C GLY A 1165 -17.29 8.88 -20.00
N GLY A 1166 -17.50 10.18 -19.80
CA GLY A 1166 -18.82 10.80 -19.72
C GLY A 1166 -19.16 11.11 -18.27
N ASP A 1167 -19.95 10.23 -17.66
CA ASP A 1167 -20.38 10.24 -16.25
C ASP A 1167 -19.71 9.13 -15.42
N THR A 1168 -18.71 8.44 -15.99
CA THR A 1168 -17.88 7.45 -15.28
C THR A 1168 -16.71 8.10 -14.56
N HIS A 1169 -16.59 7.88 -13.26
CA HIS A 1169 -15.43 8.22 -12.44
C HIS A 1169 -14.62 6.94 -12.18
N SER A 1170 -13.32 7.03 -11.88
CA SER A 1170 -12.47 5.85 -11.70
C SER A 1170 -11.38 6.07 -10.65
N SER A 1171 -11.11 5.04 -9.86
CA SER A 1171 -10.10 5.07 -8.80
C SER A 1171 -9.38 3.72 -8.62
N GLU A 1172 -8.29 3.76 -7.86
CA GLU A 1172 -7.52 2.59 -7.45
C GLU A 1172 -7.14 1.66 -8.63
N GLY A 1173 -6.49 2.25 -9.64
CA GLY A 1173 -5.90 1.47 -10.72
C GLY A 1173 -4.81 0.51 -10.22
N ASP A 1174 -4.67 -0.64 -10.89
CA ASP A 1174 -3.60 -1.61 -10.73
C ASP A 1174 -3.20 -2.18 -12.09
N LEU A 1175 -1.92 -2.51 -12.28
CA LEU A 1175 -1.30 -2.62 -13.60
C LEU A 1175 -0.32 -3.79 -13.73
N GLU A 1176 -0.36 -4.47 -14.87
CA GLU A 1176 0.66 -5.44 -15.27
C GLU A 1176 1.04 -5.33 -16.75
N ALA A 1177 2.27 -5.72 -17.08
CA ALA A 1177 2.85 -5.53 -18.41
C ALA A 1177 3.16 -6.86 -19.10
N LYS A 1178 3.04 -6.89 -20.44
CA LYS A 1178 3.68 -7.94 -21.24
C LYS A 1178 5.20 -7.74 -21.27
N THR A 1179 5.93 -8.85 -21.41
CA THR A 1179 7.40 -8.90 -21.34
C THR A 1179 8.07 -7.98 -22.37
N ASP A 1180 7.52 -7.87 -23.57
CA ASP A 1180 8.05 -7.05 -24.67
C ASP A 1180 7.56 -5.59 -24.68
N GLY A 1181 6.82 -5.14 -23.66
CA GLY A 1181 6.28 -3.77 -23.62
C GLY A 1181 5.22 -3.46 -24.69
N SER A 1182 4.65 -4.45 -25.36
CA SER A 1182 3.57 -4.24 -26.35
C SER A 1182 2.17 -4.13 -25.73
N LYS A 1183 1.93 -4.69 -24.53
CA LYS A 1183 0.60 -4.71 -23.87
C LYS A 1183 0.66 -4.28 -22.42
N LEU A 1184 -0.36 -3.52 -22.02
CA LEU A 1184 -0.70 -3.18 -20.63
C LEU A 1184 -2.03 -3.82 -20.28
N TYR A 1185 -2.07 -4.50 -19.15
CA TYR A 1185 -3.29 -4.98 -18.50
C TYR A 1185 -3.55 -4.08 -17.30
N ALA A 1186 -4.77 -3.53 -17.21
CA ALA A 1186 -5.15 -2.62 -16.13
C ALA A 1186 -6.49 -3.06 -15.51
N THR A 1187 -6.56 -3.05 -14.19
CA THR A 1187 -7.81 -3.13 -13.41
C THR A 1187 -8.02 -1.86 -12.60
N TRP A 1188 -9.26 -1.52 -12.30
CA TRP A 1188 -9.61 -0.38 -11.44
C TRP A 1188 -11.05 -0.49 -10.93
N THR A 1189 -11.39 0.35 -9.95
CA THR A 1189 -12.76 0.55 -9.49
C THR A 1189 -13.40 1.71 -10.27
N GLN A 1190 -14.56 1.48 -10.90
CA GLN A 1190 -15.29 2.50 -11.66
C GLN A 1190 -16.65 2.79 -11.03
N TRP A 1191 -17.01 4.07 -10.96
CA TRP A 1191 -18.29 4.55 -10.41
C TRP A 1191 -19.06 5.40 -11.42
N VAL A 1192 -20.37 5.52 -11.22
CA VAL A 1192 -21.24 6.51 -11.90
C VAL A 1192 -22.09 7.18 -10.83
N PHE A 1193 -22.17 8.52 -10.85
CA PHE A 1193 -22.95 9.31 -9.89
C PHE A 1193 -24.34 9.72 -10.44
N GLY A 1194 -25.26 10.07 -9.54
CA GLY A 1194 -26.63 10.53 -9.85
C GLY A 1194 -26.73 11.92 -10.50
N GLU A 1195 -27.95 12.38 -10.82
CA GLU A 1195 -28.21 13.71 -11.43
C GLU A 1195 -27.80 14.91 -10.52
N ASP A 1196 -27.54 14.65 -9.23
CA ASP A 1196 -27.06 15.60 -8.22
C ASP A 1196 -25.54 15.52 -7.97
N GLY A 1197 -24.92 14.39 -8.28
CA GLY A 1197 -23.47 14.14 -8.08
C GLY A 1197 -23.08 13.60 -6.71
N GLU A 1198 -24.04 13.33 -5.81
CA GLU A 1198 -23.77 12.93 -4.42
C GLU A 1198 -23.98 11.41 -4.16
N GLU A 1199 -24.86 10.74 -4.92
CA GLU A 1199 -25.15 9.29 -4.77
C GLU A 1199 -24.49 8.47 -5.89
N ILE A 1200 -23.81 7.35 -5.55
CA ILE A 1200 -23.29 6.39 -6.53
C ILE A 1200 -24.43 5.48 -7.01
N VAL A 1201 -24.65 5.42 -8.33
CA VAL A 1201 -25.76 4.67 -8.97
C VAL A 1201 -25.33 3.46 -9.79
N GLU A 1202 -24.04 3.35 -10.15
CA GLU A 1202 -23.38 2.10 -10.58
C GLU A 1202 -21.93 2.07 -10.05
N SER A 1203 -21.44 0.88 -9.66
CA SER A 1203 -20.09 0.66 -9.12
C SER A 1203 -19.56 -0.71 -9.55
N ASP A 1204 -18.32 -0.79 -10.04
CA ASP A 1204 -17.78 -1.96 -10.73
C ASP A 1204 -16.26 -2.15 -10.61
N ALA A 1205 -15.83 -3.42 -10.59
CA ALA A 1205 -14.45 -3.78 -10.89
C ALA A 1205 -14.30 -3.91 -12.41
N MET A 1206 -13.44 -3.09 -13.00
CA MET A 1206 -13.18 -3.03 -14.43
C MET A 1206 -11.85 -3.69 -14.78
N ALA A 1207 -11.72 -4.15 -16.03
CA ALA A 1207 -10.47 -4.58 -16.63
C ALA A 1207 -10.36 -4.05 -18.08
N ARG A 1208 -9.16 -3.60 -18.49
CA ARG A 1208 -8.83 -3.28 -19.89
C ARG A 1208 -7.48 -3.89 -20.28
N ARG A 1209 -7.43 -4.50 -21.47
CA ARG A 1209 -6.19 -4.69 -22.24
C ARG A 1209 -6.00 -3.46 -23.14
N ILE A 1210 -4.81 -2.87 -23.10
CA ILE A 1210 -4.33 -1.83 -24.02
C ILE A 1210 -3.17 -2.45 -24.80
N TRP A 1211 -3.12 -2.24 -26.12
CA TRP A 1211 -2.16 -2.90 -27.00
C TRP A 1211 -1.55 -1.90 -27.96
N TRP A 1212 -0.25 -1.66 -27.82
CA TRP A 1212 0.53 -0.90 -28.78
C TRP A 1212 0.95 -1.80 -29.92
N ILE A 1213 0.64 -1.39 -31.14
CA ILE A 1213 1.03 -2.09 -32.36
C ILE A 1213 2.22 -1.38 -32.99
N ASP A 1214 3.43 -1.67 -32.53
CA ASP A 1214 4.67 -1.20 -33.14
C ASP A 1214 4.60 -1.27 -34.68
N ASP A 1215 4.84 -0.14 -35.35
CA ASP A 1215 4.65 0.01 -36.80
C ASP A 1215 3.18 -0.21 -37.39
N TYR A 1216 2.00 -0.15 -36.71
CA TYR A 1216 0.65 -0.06 -37.38
C TYR A 1216 -0.26 1.15 -37.03
N ILE A 1217 -0.68 1.99 -38.02
CA ILE A 1217 -1.29 3.33 -37.81
C ILE A 1217 -2.68 3.40 -38.44
N SER A 1218 -3.59 4.15 -37.79
CA SER A 1218 -4.76 4.70 -38.48
C SER A 1218 -4.46 6.06 -39.10
N SER A 1219 -4.78 6.26 -40.39
CA SER A 1219 -4.77 7.61 -40.98
C SER A 1219 -6.04 8.42 -40.74
N ASP A 1220 -7.04 7.81 -40.10
CA ASP A 1220 -8.44 8.27 -40.07
C ASP A 1220 -9.00 8.40 -38.63
N ASN A 1221 -8.42 7.68 -37.66
CA ASN A 1221 -8.75 7.68 -36.22
C ASN A 1221 -7.60 8.25 -35.35
N SER A 1222 -6.38 8.35 -35.89
CA SER A 1222 -5.20 8.93 -35.21
C SER A 1222 -5.55 10.24 -34.51
N TRP A 1223 -5.33 10.30 -33.18
CA TRP A 1223 -5.39 11.50 -32.35
C TRP A 1223 -6.76 12.21 -32.41
N THR A 1224 -7.78 11.49 -32.87
CA THR A 1224 -9.13 12.01 -33.16
C THR A 1224 -10.24 11.08 -32.66
N LEU A 1225 -9.94 9.78 -32.55
CA LEU A 1225 -10.74 8.75 -31.90
C LEU A 1225 -9.78 7.80 -31.19
N PRO A 1226 -9.48 8.03 -29.90
CA PRO A 1226 -10.47 7.67 -28.87
C PRO A 1226 -10.49 8.65 -27.68
N GLY A 1227 -10.94 8.19 -26.50
CA GLY A 1227 -10.52 8.72 -25.19
C GLY A 1227 -11.12 10.03 -24.71
N THR A 1228 -11.38 11.01 -25.58
CA THR A 1228 -12.16 12.26 -25.37
C THR A 1228 -12.03 12.96 -24.00
N ASN A 1229 -10.82 13.01 -23.46
CA ASN A 1229 -10.27 14.00 -22.54
C ASN A 1229 -8.77 13.69 -22.47
N GLN A 1230 -7.93 14.71 -22.46
CA GLN A 1230 -6.67 14.66 -21.71
C GLN A 1230 -6.97 15.14 -20.28
N PRO A 1231 -6.04 15.09 -19.29
CA PRO A 1231 -6.11 16.07 -18.21
C PRO A 1231 -6.29 17.47 -18.82
N GLU A 1232 -6.97 18.40 -18.15
CA GLU A 1232 -7.12 19.75 -18.72
C GLU A 1232 -5.74 20.46 -18.75
N GLN A 1233 -5.04 20.30 -19.88
CA GLN A 1233 -3.85 21.03 -20.31
C GLN A 1233 -4.20 22.47 -20.73
#